data_AF-A0A8C7RN76-F1
#
_entry.id   AF-A0A8C7RN76-F1
#
_cell.length_a   1.000
_cell.length_b   1.000
_cell.length_c   1.000
_cell.angle_alpha   90.00
_cell.angle_beta   90.00
_cell.angle_gamma   90.00
#
_symmetry.space_group_name_H-M   'P 1'
#
loop_
_entity.id
_entity.type
_entity.pdbx_description
1 polymer ?
#
loop_
_entity_poly.entity_id
_entity_poly.type
_entity_poly.pdbx_seq_one_letter_code
_entity_poly.pdbx_strand_id
1 'polypeptide(L)'
;MNEQFHVLNDAYRSLLSRTSPSKMSSHELASSMFTCVCELTLDASDGSHSQHQDQSRDLLMSSKYSPNPNGTELACLVLTLVEKISSKLTSQQLSQETNLYFKDVSTVLFQYMDFMSKLVHLACCKDRLLSHLAAKSVSSYVIFELRCFNTVNQIWEWKCLQVLQNPCSGNELDACTWSLTTVLKAVLKETSEYKPGTVEKLLATFDTALTAAYSQLVPVESLGHGNSASYPSSNTADWATTLTNLLDLLEVLTAARFKLSSTSVCFTSSRLSLVQASALLRIVDSHVHYFVKKQVLLLLKRILLQKAGEDMGFGEASSLTHGDDHMTSDILTLADDVLQAVHTDWLQCVPVESAAIFFGGTGQSCGGSSDAFDHVMLRAVSLVVLKSLEYKIQSAGGKGVCNTIGIHGYLSALLLFLRQRGVQLKQGSHSCCWVSLVFGEQDDDMMEAAKALLLLYLHHRVSSDLEADAVCVVGGNPHCHFLFLLRNISFDHSILLDFLISTETCFLEYFVRYLKHLRDDWEGFRMVCQKIDGSDRCKLSWKISQKDDQLLDNLREELQQSLCASRGSVSTSSHSGGSVTIVDPEPAPCLQPSLCLPSGSATALASTPPLRLVDYGSSEESETEDGDLPLGLTQDRLHSDSVVHTLNSHSFDRTVMCLTELRVVVTRLQRRSLFPYNATSLLKLLTQIEAKRCCSQH
;
A
#
# COMPACT_ATOMS: atom_id res chain seq x y z
N MET A 1 24.14 -39.87 -12.81
CA MET A 1 24.21 -38.89 -11.70
C MET A 1 25.49 -38.04 -11.70
N ASN A 2 26.72 -38.56 -11.48
CA ASN A 2 27.92 -37.69 -11.47
C ASN A 2 28.22 -37.00 -12.81
N GLU A 3 28.10 -37.69 -13.95
CA GLU A 3 28.29 -37.05 -15.27
C GLU A 3 27.23 -35.98 -15.56
N GLN A 4 25.96 -36.27 -15.25
CA GLN A 4 24.86 -35.29 -15.38
C GLN A 4 25.09 -34.05 -14.51
N PHE A 5 25.60 -34.21 -13.29
CA PHE A 5 25.93 -33.08 -12.42
C PHE A 5 27.00 -32.17 -13.04
N HIS A 6 28.09 -32.77 -13.55
CA HIS A 6 29.16 -32.00 -14.20
C HIS A 6 28.64 -31.25 -15.43
N VAL A 7 27.84 -31.90 -16.26
CA VAL A 7 27.20 -31.30 -17.44
C VAL A 7 26.34 -30.09 -17.08
N LEU A 8 25.43 -30.24 -16.10
CA LEU A 8 24.53 -29.18 -15.68
C LEU A 8 25.28 -28.01 -15.03
N ASN A 9 26.30 -28.31 -14.22
CA ASN A 9 27.11 -27.30 -13.57
C ASN A 9 27.97 -26.51 -14.58
N ASP A 10 28.50 -27.18 -15.62
CA ASP A 10 29.23 -26.51 -16.69
C ASP A 10 28.31 -25.61 -17.52
N ALA A 11 27.08 -26.04 -17.81
CA ALA A 11 26.07 -25.20 -18.44
C ALA A 11 25.72 -23.96 -17.58
N TYR A 12 25.55 -24.16 -16.27
CA TYR A 12 25.30 -23.08 -15.32
C TYR A 12 26.46 -22.07 -15.26
N ARG A 13 27.72 -22.54 -15.18
CA ARG A 13 28.91 -21.69 -15.20
C ARG A 13 29.07 -20.94 -16.53
N SER A 14 28.79 -21.59 -17.64
CA SER A 14 28.82 -20.97 -18.98
C SER A 14 27.79 -19.83 -19.06
N LEU A 15 26.58 -20.08 -18.57
CA LEU A 15 25.54 -19.07 -18.48
C LEU A 15 25.94 -17.88 -17.60
N LEU A 16 26.61 -18.11 -16.47
CA LEU A 16 27.13 -17.03 -15.60
C LEU A 16 28.25 -16.23 -16.25
N SER A 17 29.18 -16.91 -16.93
CA SER A 17 30.31 -16.29 -17.64
C SER A 17 29.94 -15.68 -19.01
N ARG A 18 28.66 -15.79 -19.44
CA ARG A 18 28.13 -15.27 -20.71
C ARG A 18 28.79 -15.90 -21.95
N THR A 19 29.25 -17.13 -21.82
CA THR A 19 29.82 -17.93 -22.90
C THR A 19 28.92 -19.11 -23.24
N SER A 20 29.04 -19.63 -24.46
CA SER A 20 28.39 -20.88 -24.84
C SER A 20 29.14 -22.08 -24.23
N PRO A 21 28.46 -23.17 -23.87
CA PRO A 21 29.12 -24.42 -23.50
C PRO A 21 29.91 -24.94 -24.70
N SER A 22 31.24 -25.04 -24.59
CA SER A 22 32.13 -25.25 -25.75
C SER A 22 32.12 -26.65 -26.37
N LYS A 23 31.36 -27.62 -25.80
CA LYS A 23 31.46 -29.05 -26.19
C LYS A 23 30.14 -29.80 -26.33
N MET A 24 28.98 -29.17 -26.07
CA MET A 24 27.71 -29.89 -26.01
C MET A 24 26.68 -29.30 -26.98
N SER A 25 25.92 -30.18 -27.62
CA SER A 25 24.80 -29.75 -28.46
C SER A 25 23.61 -29.29 -27.60
N SER A 26 22.76 -28.42 -28.16
CA SER A 26 21.54 -27.96 -27.50
C SER A 26 20.60 -29.13 -27.14
N HIS A 27 20.54 -30.16 -28.00
CA HIS A 27 19.74 -31.36 -27.77
C HIS A 27 20.27 -32.23 -26.62
N GLU A 28 21.60 -32.44 -26.53
CA GLU A 28 22.20 -33.21 -25.42
C GLU A 28 21.94 -32.53 -24.07
N LEU A 29 22.05 -31.19 -24.01
CA LEU A 29 21.78 -30.45 -22.78
C LEU A 29 20.31 -30.53 -22.39
N ALA A 30 19.41 -30.30 -23.35
CA ALA A 30 17.96 -30.42 -23.13
C ALA A 30 17.59 -31.84 -22.67
N SER A 31 18.14 -32.89 -23.30
CA SER A 31 17.89 -34.27 -22.91
C SER A 31 18.39 -34.56 -21.49
N SER A 32 19.59 -34.11 -21.13
CA SER A 32 20.11 -34.29 -19.77
C SER A 32 19.25 -33.58 -18.73
N MET A 33 18.79 -32.37 -19.03
CA MET A 33 17.89 -31.60 -18.16
C MET A 33 16.54 -32.32 -17.99
N PHE A 34 15.95 -32.78 -19.08
CA PHE A 34 14.68 -33.51 -19.08
C PHE A 34 14.75 -34.79 -18.26
N THR A 35 15.77 -35.62 -18.48
CA THR A 35 15.97 -36.89 -17.76
C THR A 35 16.06 -36.69 -16.25
N CYS A 36 16.82 -35.69 -15.78
CA CYS A 36 17.01 -35.44 -14.34
C CYS A 36 15.70 -35.09 -13.61
N VAL A 37 14.72 -34.52 -14.30
CA VAL A 37 13.41 -34.18 -13.71
C VAL A 37 12.40 -35.31 -13.88
N CYS A 38 12.43 -36.02 -15.01
CA CYS A 38 11.50 -37.10 -15.30
C CYS A 38 11.79 -38.39 -14.52
N GLU A 39 13.04 -38.63 -14.09
CA GLU A 39 13.43 -39.79 -13.28
C GLU A 39 13.16 -39.62 -11.78
N LEU A 40 12.59 -38.48 -11.35
CA LEU A 40 12.20 -38.26 -9.95
C LEU A 40 11.04 -39.17 -9.55
N THR A 41 11.30 -40.16 -8.69
CA THR A 41 10.26 -40.86 -7.95
C THR A 41 9.80 -39.97 -6.79
N LEU A 42 8.65 -39.32 -6.96
CA LEU A 42 7.94 -38.66 -5.86
C LEU A 42 7.32 -39.78 -5.00
N ASP A 43 8.05 -40.26 -3.98
CA ASP A 43 7.63 -41.42 -3.18
C ASP A 43 6.19 -41.26 -2.65
N ALA A 44 5.34 -42.21 -3.03
CA ALA A 44 4.04 -42.45 -2.44
C ALA A 44 4.24 -43.05 -1.05
N SER A 45 4.44 -42.22 -0.03
CA SER A 45 4.29 -42.65 1.36
C SER A 45 2.81 -42.59 1.76
N ASP A 46 2.01 -43.49 1.19
CA ASP A 46 0.72 -43.91 1.75
C ASP A 46 0.85 -45.38 2.16
N GLY A 47 0.68 -45.65 3.46
CA GLY A 47 0.33 -46.97 3.97
C GLY A 47 1.47 -47.91 4.39
N SER A 48 1.96 -47.74 5.62
CA SER A 48 2.10 -48.89 6.53
C SER A 48 2.19 -48.42 7.98
N HIS A 49 1.10 -48.62 8.72
CA HIS A 49 1.12 -48.66 10.18
C HIS A 49 2.12 -49.73 10.65
N SER A 50 3.18 -49.32 11.34
CA SER A 50 3.77 -50.14 12.39
C SER A 50 4.26 -49.23 13.50
N GLN A 51 3.60 -49.36 14.65
CA GLN A 51 3.98 -48.79 15.93
C GLN A 51 5.46 -49.08 16.20
N HIS A 52 6.27 -48.05 16.45
CA HIS A 52 7.24 -48.09 17.54
C HIS A 52 7.52 -46.67 18.03
N GLN A 53 7.27 -46.53 19.32
CA GLN A 53 7.31 -45.36 20.17
C GLN A 53 8.77 -45.11 20.62
N ASP A 54 9.12 -43.84 20.83
CA ASP A 54 10.27 -43.34 21.57
C ASP A 54 11.69 -43.72 21.11
N GLN A 55 12.34 -42.79 20.40
CA GLN A 55 13.71 -42.29 20.69
C GLN A 55 14.10 -41.22 19.66
N SER A 56 13.64 -39.99 19.87
CA SER A 56 14.12 -38.81 19.13
C SER A 56 14.92 -37.94 20.08
N ARG A 57 16.27 -38.07 20.08
CA ARG A 57 17.18 -36.99 20.50
C ARG A 57 18.66 -37.10 20.09
N ASP A 58 19.17 -38.22 19.55
CA ASP A 58 20.62 -38.38 19.34
C ASP A 58 21.10 -38.65 17.88
N LEU A 59 20.40 -38.18 16.84
CA LEU A 59 20.83 -38.37 15.43
C LEU A 59 21.34 -37.11 14.72
N LEU A 60 21.62 -36.02 15.44
CA LEU A 60 22.10 -34.75 14.85
C LEU A 60 23.62 -34.65 14.63
N MET A 61 24.41 -35.71 14.89
CA MET A 61 25.85 -35.71 14.58
C MET A 61 26.32 -37.05 13.98
N SER A 62 25.82 -37.41 12.81
CA SER A 62 26.45 -38.42 11.92
C SER A 62 25.74 -38.51 10.56
N SER A 63 25.52 -37.39 9.86
CA SER A 63 25.20 -37.48 8.43
C SER A 63 26.52 -37.45 7.65
N LYS A 64 26.99 -38.64 7.26
CA LYS A 64 28.10 -38.80 6.32
C LYS A 64 27.67 -38.14 5.00
N TYR A 65 28.35 -37.07 4.60
CA TYR A 65 28.27 -36.54 3.23
C TYR A 65 28.54 -37.68 2.24
N SER A 66 27.52 -38.11 1.50
CA SER A 66 27.72 -38.90 0.28
C SER A 66 28.17 -37.96 -0.84
N PRO A 67 29.25 -38.27 -1.58
CA PRO A 67 29.77 -37.37 -2.61
C PRO A 67 28.94 -37.32 -3.91
N ASN A 68 27.80 -38.00 -3.97
CA ASN A 68 26.92 -38.03 -5.14
C ASN A 68 25.64 -37.23 -4.85
N PRO A 69 25.22 -36.32 -5.75
CA PRO A 69 23.98 -35.57 -5.55
C PRO A 69 22.77 -36.50 -5.65
N ASN A 70 21.82 -36.34 -4.73
CA ASN A 70 20.55 -37.05 -4.79
C ASN A 70 19.72 -36.55 -5.99
N GLY A 71 18.81 -37.37 -6.52
CA GLY A 71 17.96 -37.00 -7.67
C GLY A 71 17.24 -35.66 -7.50
N THR A 72 16.77 -35.37 -6.28
CA THR A 72 16.17 -34.08 -5.90
C THR A 72 17.10 -32.88 -6.06
N GLU A 73 18.39 -33.03 -5.74
CA GLU A 73 19.37 -31.94 -5.88
C GLU A 73 19.66 -31.64 -7.35
N LEU A 74 19.75 -32.69 -8.18
CA LEU A 74 19.86 -32.55 -9.63
C LEU A 74 18.63 -31.86 -10.22
N ALA A 75 17.43 -32.20 -9.77
CA ALA A 75 16.21 -31.53 -10.17
C ALA A 75 16.20 -30.05 -9.79
N CYS A 76 16.56 -29.70 -8.54
CA CYS A 76 16.70 -28.31 -8.11
C CYS A 76 17.70 -27.53 -8.98
N LEU A 77 18.83 -28.16 -9.35
CA LEU A 77 19.82 -27.57 -10.25
C LEU A 77 19.25 -27.33 -11.64
N VAL A 78 18.51 -28.29 -12.21
CA VAL A 78 17.84 -28.13 -13.51
C VAL A 78 16.81 -27.01 -13.46
N LEU A 79 15.93 -26.98 -12.45
CA LEU A 79 14.92 -25.92 -12.30
C LEU A 79 15.57 -24.54 -12.20
N THR A 80 16.62 -24.42 -11.39
CA THR A 80 17.38 -23.17 -11.29
C THR A 80 18.03 -22.80 -12.62
N LEU A 81 18.57 -23.76 -13.37
CA LEU A 81 19.14 -23.52 -14.68
C LEU A 81 18.08 -23.05 -15.69
N VAL A 82 16.89 -23.65 -15.70
CA VAL A 82 15.76 -23.25 -16.56
C VAL A 82 15.29 -21.83 -16.25
N GLU A 83 15.17 -21.49 -14.96
CA GLU A 83 14.87 -20.12 -14.50
C GLU A 83 15.92 -19.12 -14.99
N LYS A 84 17.20 -19.44 -14.84
CA LYS A 84 18.30 -18.56 -15.26
C LYS A 84 18.38 -18.41 -16.77
N ILE A 85 18.18 -19.48 -17.53
CA ILE A 85 18.16 -19.44 -19.00
C ILE A 85 17.05 -18.49 -19.45
N SER A 86 15.82 -18.70 -18.97
CA SER A 86 14.65 -17.92 -19.37
C SER A 86 14.77 -16.44 -18.99
N SER A 87 15.21 -16.13 -17.77
CA SER A 87 15.40 -14.75 -17.31
C SER A 87 16.53 -14.01 -18.04
N LYS A 88 17.62 -14.69 -18.40
CA LYS A 88 18.72 -14.08 -19.17
C LYS A 88 18.40 -13.87 -20.64
N LEU A 89 17.62 -14.77 -21.24
CA LEU A 89 17.13 -14.59 -22.60
C LEU A 89 16.22 -13.36 -22.71
N THR A 90 15.42 -13.09 -21.67
CA THR A 90 14.54 -11.93 -21.56
C THR A 90 15.31 -10.62 -21.36
N SER A 91 16.37 -10.60 -20.54
CA SER A 91 17.10 -9.37 -20.15
C SER A 91 18.16 -8.85 -21.16
N GLN A 92 18.30 -9.44 -22.34
CA GLN A 92 19.29 -9.08 -23.39
C GLN A 92 20.77 -9.03 -22.92
N GLN A 93 21.12 -9.66 -21.80
CA GLN A 93 22.47 -9.58 -21.21
C GLN A 93 23.51 -10.54 -21.82
N LEU A 94 23.11 -11.36 -22.78
CA LEU A 94 23.92 -12.44 -23.37
C LEU A 94 24.52 -12.02 -24.72
N SER A 95 25.67 -12.61 -25.06
CA SER A 95 26.23 -12.51 -26.42
C SER A 95 25.27 -13.15 -27.44
N GLN A 96 25.33 -12.74 -28.71
CA GLN A 96 24.40 -13.20 -29.75
C GLN A 96 24.47 -14.72 -29.95
N GLU A 97 25.67 -15.31 -29.96
CA GLU A 97 25.87 -16.76 -30.10
C GLU A 97 25.32 -17.54 -28.90
N THR A 98 25.56 -17.05 -27.68
CA THR A 98 25.07 -17.70 -26.46
C THR A 98 23.54 -17.58 -26.35
N ASN A 99 22.97 -16.46 -26.82
CA ASN A 99 21.53 -16.28 -26.89
C ASN A 99 20.87 -17.30 -27.83
N LEU A 100 21.41 -17.46 -29.04
CA LEU A 100 20.92 -18.46 -30.01
C LEU A 100 21.01 -19.89 -29.43
N TYR A 101 22.15 -20.25 -28.85
CA TYR A 101 22.32 -21.57 -28.25
C TYR A 101 21.27 -21.88 -27.17
N PHE A 102 21.08 -20.97 -26.21
CA PHE A 102 20.11 -21.20 -25.13
C PHE A 102 18.67 -21.08 -25.59
N LYS A 103 18.38 -20.30 -26.64
CA LYS A 103 17.08 -20.28 -27.30
C LYS A 103 16.77 -21.65 -27.94
N ASP A 104 17.75 -22.25 -28.61
CA ASP A 104 17.62 -23.59 -29.18
C ASP A 104 17.41 -24.65 -28.09
N VAL A 105 18.15 -24.58 -26.97
CA VAL A 105 17.96 -25.47 -25.80
C VAL A 105 16.53 -25.34 -25.27
N SER A 106 16.03 -24.12 -25.07
CA SER A 106 14.66 -23.87 -24.62
C SER A 106 13.62 -24.41 -25.61
N THR A 107 13.84 -24.21 -26.91
CA THR A 107 12.97 -24.75 -27.96
C THR A 107 12.94 -26.29 -27.93
N VAL A 108 14.08 -26.97 -27.84
CA VAL A 108 14.15 -28.44 -27.69
C VAL A 108 13.39 -28.90 -26.44
N LEU A 109 13.69 -28.29 -25.30
CA LEU A 109 13.15 -28.70 -24.02
C LEU A 109 11.62 -28.52 -23.94
N PHE A 110 11.10 -27.36 -24.36
CA PHE A 110 9.69 -27.04 -24.17
C PHE A 110 8.79 -27.42 -25.35
N GLN A 111 9.27 -27.32 -26.60
CA GLN A 111 8.44 -27.64 -27.77
C GLN A 111 8.55 -29.11 -28.18
N TYR A 112 9.75 -29.71 -28.11
CA TYR A 112 9.96 -31.07 -28.59
C TYR A 112 9.88 -32.14 -27.48
N MET A 113 10.16 -31.78 -26.22
CA MET A 113 10.15 -32.73 -25.09
C MET A 113 8.96 -32.55 -24.13
N ASP A 114 8.03 -31.60 -24.36
CA ASP A 114 6.88 -31.31 -23.49
C ASP A 114 7.25 -31.10 -22.01
N PHE A 115 8.36 -30.40 -21.77
CA PHE A 115 8.85 -30.18 -20.42
C PHE A 115 7.91 -29.32 -19.56
N MET A 116 7.08 -28.49 -20.19
CA MET A 116 6.12 -27.64 -19.49
C MET A 116 5.12 -28.45 -18.66
N SER A 117 4.55 -29.52 -19.23
CA SER A 117 3.63 -30.42 -18.53
C SER A 117 4.27 -31.03 -17.27
N LYS A 118 5.57 -31.35 -17.33
CA LYS A 118 6.34 -31.88 -16.20
C LYS A 118 6.58 -30.83 -15.12
N LEU A 119 6.95 -29.61 -15.51
CA LEU A 119 7.14 -28.52 -14.56
C LEU A 119 5.86 -28.15 -13.82
N VAL A 120 4.73 -28.10 -14.54
CA VAL A 120 3.42 -27.80 -13.95
C VAL A 120 3.01 -28.89 -12.97
N HIS A 121 3.24 -30.17 -13.29
CA HIS A 121 3.01 -31.26 -12.34
C HIS A 121 3.94 -31.18 -11.11
N LEU A 122 5.21 -30.83 -11.30
CA LEU A 122 6.18 -30.70 -10.21
C LEU A 122 5.88 -29.50 -9.30
N ALA A 123 5.33 -28.42 -9.86
CA ALA A 123 4.86 -27.26 -9.09
C ALA A 123 3.77 -27.64 -8.06
N CYS A 124 3.02 -28.71 -8.33
CA CYS A 124 1.99 -29.26 -7.45
C CYS A 124 2.50 -30.27 -6.41
N CYS A 125 3.81 -30.58 -6.38
CA CYS A 125 4.35 -31.62 -5.49
C CYS A 125 4.36 -31.21 -4.01
N LYS A 126 4.46 -32.19 -3.09
CA LYS A 126 4.46 -31.95 -1.64
C LYS A 126 5.74 -31.25 -1.14
N ASP A 127 6.87 -31.46 -1.82
CA ASP A 127 8.14 -30.81 -1.47
C ASP A 127 8.05 -29.31 -1.80
N ARG A 128 8.06 -28.46 -0.77
CA ARG A 128 7.90 -27.00 -0.90
C ARG A 128 9.01 -26.35 -1.71
N LEU A 129 10.25 -26.86 -1.64
CA LEU A 129 11.37 -26.30 -2.39
C LEU A 129 11.24 -26.63 -3.88
N LEU A 130 10.97 -27.90 -4.22
CA LEU A 130 10.74 -28.32 -5.60
C LEU A 130 9.52 -27.63 -6.20
N SER A 131 8.41 -27.58 -5.46
CA SER A 131 7.18 -26.90 -5.87
C SER A 131 7.45 -25.43 -6.20
N HIS A 132 8.14 -24.70 -5.31
CA HIS A 132 8.47 -23.31 -5.53
C HIS A 132 9.45 -23.11 -6.71
N LEU A 133 10.52 -23.90 -6.80
CA LEU A 133 11.47 -23.81 -7.91
C LEU A 133 10.83 -24.14 -9.25
N ALA A 134 9.90 -25.10 -9.28
CA ALA A 134 9.13 -25.44 -10.47
C ALA A 134 8.20 -24.29 -10.86
N ALA A 135 7.41 -23.74 -9.92
CA ALA A 135 6.56 -22.58 -10.17
C ALA A 135 7.37 -21.36 -10.67
N LYS A 136 8.57 -21.15 -10.12
CA LYS A 136 9.50 -20.11 -10.56
C LYS A 136 10.03 -20.33 -11.97
N SER A 137 10.37 -21.58 -12.31
CA SER A 137 10.83 -21.98 -13.65
C SER A 137 9.71 -21.79 -14.69
N VAL A 138 8.50 -22.25 -14.36
CA VAL A 138 7.28 -22.05 -15.15
C VAL A 138 7.05 -20.57 -15.42
N SER A 139 7.02 -19.75 -14.39
CA SER A 139 6.76 -18.31 -14.51
C SER A 139 7.79 -17.62 -15.38
N SER A 140 9.08 -17.95 -15.19
CA SER A 140 10.18 -17.38 -15.97
C SER A 140 10.10 -17.75 -17.45
N TYR A 141 9.70 -18.99 -17.76
CA TYR A 141 9.51 -19.44 -19.13
C TYR A 141 8.27 -18.79 -19.78
N VAL A 142 7.15 -18.68 -19.05
CA VAL A 142 5.94 -18.00 -19.52
C VAL A 142 6.23 -16.53 -19.86
N ILE A 143 6.99 -15.82 -19.02
CA ILE A 143 7.43 -14.45 -19.30
C ILE A 143 8.29 -14.39 -20.56
N PHE A 144 9.23 -15.32 -20.71
CA PHE A 144 10.06 -15.42 -21.92
C PHE A 144 9.21 -15.67 -23.17
N GLU A 145 8.22 -16.56 -23.11
CA GLU A 145 7.33 -16.88 -24.22
C GLU A 145 6.45 -15.68 -24.61
N LEU A 146 5.89 -14.99 -23.61
CA LEU A 146 5.11 -13.77 -23.80
C LEU A 146 5.93 -12.67 -24.47
N ARG A 147 7.19 -12.48 -24.07
CA ARG A 147 8.05 -11.44 -24.65
C ARG A 147 8.54 -11.79 -26.05
N CYS A 148 8.88 -13.05 -26.31
CA CYS A 148 9.47 -13.45 -27.59
C CYS A 148 8.44 -13.78 -28.67
N PHE A 149 7.33 -14.42 -28.29
CA PHE A 149 6.34 -14.96 -29.22
C PHE A 149 4.97 -14.28 -29.07
N ASN A 150 4.74 -13.53 -28.00
CA ASN A 150 3.46 -12.88 -27.70
C ASN A 150 2.30 -13.88 -27.63
N THR A 151 2.60 -15.08 -27.14
CA THR A 151 1.65 -16.16 -26.89
C THR A 151 1.69 -16.53 -25.41
N VAL A 152 0.51 -16.73 -24.82
CA VAL A 152 0.39 -17.31 -23.49
C VAL A 152 0.57 -18.81 -23.62
N ASN A 153 1.39 -19.41 -22.74
CA ASN A 153 1.58 -20.84 -22.73
C ASN A 153 0.26 -21.54 -22.34
N GLN A 154 -0.29 -22.36 -23.25
CA GLN A 154 -1.61 -22.97 -23.07
C GLN A 154 -1.67 -23.98 -21.93
N ILE A 155 -0.59 -24.72 -21.68
CA ILE A 155 -0.53 -25.75 -20.62
C ILE A 155 -0.57 -25.07 -19.25
N TRP A 156 0.20 -23.99 -19.09
CA TRP A 156 0.17 -23.14 -17.90
C TRP A 156 -1.20 -22.52 -17.68
N GLU A 157 -1.74 -21.86 -18.71
CA GLU A 157 -3.03 -21.16 -18.65
C GLU A 157 -4.14 -22.12 -18.21
N TRP A 158 -4.22 -23.29 -18.86
CA TRP A 158 -5.22 -24.29 -18.54
C TRP A 158 -5.10 -24.82 -17.10
N LYS A 159 -3.88 -25.15 -16.64
CA LYS A 159 -3.70 -25.63 -15.26
C LYS A 159 -4.08 -24.54 -14.26
N CYS A 160 -3.64 -23.29 -14.48
CA CYS A 160 -3.99 -22.20 -13.59
C CYS A 160 -5.50 -21.97 -13.52
N LEU A 161 -6.20 -22.00 -14.66
CA LEU A 161 -7.67 -21.92 -14.69
C LEU A 161 -8.32 -23.09 -13.95
N GLN A 162 -7.85 -24.31 -14.17
CA GLN A 162 -8.36 -25.52 -13.51
C GLN A 162 -8.28 -25.40 -11.98
N VAL A 163 -7.14 -24.94 -11.47
CA VAL A 163 -6.88 -24.79 -10.03
C VAL A 163 -7.71 -23.65 -9.43
N LEU A 164 -7.84 -22.52 -10.13
CA LEU A 164 -8.63 -21.38 -9.66
C LEU A 164 -10.15 -21.63 -9.68
N GLN A 165 -10.64 -22.49 -10.59
CA GLN A 165 -12.07 -22.85 -10.64
C GLN A 165 -12.51 -23.73 -9.46
N ASN A 166 -11.61 -24.57 -8.95
CA ASN A 166 -11.84 -25.45 -7.79
C ASN A 166 -10.75 -25.23 -6.73
N PRO A 167 -10.73 -24.06 -6.08
CA PRO A 167 -9.70 -23.71 -5.13
C PRO A 167 -9.78 -24.62 -3.90
N CYS A 168 -8.71 -25.34 -3.62
CA CYS A 168 -8.49 -26.05 -2.36
C CYS A 168 -7.18 -25.56 -1.76
N SER A 169 -7.12 -25.38 -0.44
CA SER A 169 -5.87 -25.01 0.22
C SER A 169 -4.82 -26.09 -0.02
N GLY A 170 -3.60 -25.67 -0.40
CA GLY A 170 -2.50 -26.58 -0.69
C GLY A 170 -1.56 -26.07 -1.78
N ASN A 171 -0.49 -26.83 -1.98
CA ASN A 171 0.64 -26.44 -2.85
C ASN A 171 0.22 -26.14 -4.29
N GLU A 172 -0.83 -26.78 -4.83
CA GLU A 172 -1.29 -26.50 -6.20
C GLU A 172 -1.81 -25.06 -6.35
N LEU A 173 -2.66 -24.64 -5.43
CA LEU A 173 -3.23 -23.29 -5.43
C LEU A 173 -2.15 -22.25 -5.11
N ASP A 174 -1.26 -22.55 -4.16
CA ASP A 174 -0.13 -21.69 -3.81
C ASP A 174 0.82 -21.48 -4.98
N ALA A 175 1.21 -22.55 -5.68
CA ALA A 175 2.08 -22.48 -6.84
C ALA A 175 1.42 -21.73 -8.01
N CYS A 176 0.11 -21.98 -8.24
CA CYS A 176 -0.67 -21.31 -9.27
C CYS A 176 -0.79 -19.80 -9.01
N THR A 177 -1.22 -19.42 -7.80
CA THR A 177 -1.38 -18.01 -7.40
C THR A 177 -0.03 -17.30 -7.41
N TRP A 178 1.02 -17.90 -6.85
CA TRP A 178 2.37 -17.34 -6.89
C TRP A 178 2.89 -17.14 -8.32
N SER A 179 2.65 -18.13 -9.20
CA SER A 179 3.08 -18.06 -10.60
C SER A 179 2.34 -16.95 -11.35
N LEU A 180 1.01 -16.88 -11.20
CA LEU A 180 0.19 -15.83 -11.81
C LEU A 180 0.59 -14.43 -11.31
N THR A 181 0.78 -14.27 -10.00
CA THR A 181 1.30 -13.03 -9.38
C THR A 181 2.63 -12.63 -10.01
N THR A 182 3.55 -13.57 -10.19
CA THR A 182 4.89 -13.29 -10.76
C THR A 182 4.80 -12.87 -12.22
N VAL A 183 3.99 -13.56 -13.03
CA VAL A 183 3.78 -13.21 -14.45
C VAL A 183 3.12 -11.84 -14.57
N LEU A 184 2.06 -11.56 -13.81
CA LEU A 184 1.39 -10.26 -13.82
C LEU A 184 2.33 -9.13 -13.39
N LYS A 185 3.14 -9.33 -12.34
CA LYS A 185 4.17 -8.35 -11.92
C LYS A 185 5.14 -8.06 -13.06
N ALA A 186 5.63 -9.07 -13.76
CA ALA A 186 6.58 -8.87 -14.85
C ALA A 186 5.97 -8.09 -16.02
N VAL A 187 4.75 -8.43 -16.44
CA VAL A 187 4.10 -7.76 -17.58
C VAL A 187 3.70 -6.33 -17.21
N LEU A 188 3.24 -6.08 -15.97
CA LEU A 188 2.90 -4.74 -15.50
C LEU A 188 4.12 -3.83 -15.32
N LYS A 189 5.30 -4.37 -15.00
CA LYS A 189 6.51 -3.58 -14.82
C LYS A 189 7.04 -3.02 -16.14
N GLU A 190 7.10 -3.84 -17.17
CA GLU A 190 7.74 -3.54 -18.45
C GLU A 190 6.72 -3.49 -19.60
N THR A 191 5.58 -2.79 -19.40
CA THR A 191 4.46 -2.78 -20.37
C THR A 191 4.85 -2.37 -21.80
N SER A 192 5.89 -1.55 -21.97
CA SER A 192 6.42 -1.14 -23.27
C SER A 192 7.09 -2.26 -24.08
N GLU A 193 7.51 -3.33 -23.42
CA GLU A 193 8.21 -4.45 -24.06
C GLU A 193 7.26 -5.53 -24.61
N TYR A 194 5.98 -5.44 -24.25
CA TYR A 194 4.94 -6.36 -24.70
C TYR A 194 4.05 -5.67 -25.73
N LYS A 195 3.30 -6.45 -26.52
CA LYS A 195 2.30 -5.84 -27.41
C LYS A 195 1.19 -5.16 -26.58
N PRO A 196 0.66 -4.01 -27.03
CA PRO A 196 -0.50 -3.38 -26.42
C PRO A 196 -1.67 -4.37 -26.32
N GLY A 197 -2.40 -4.38 -25.20
CA GLY A 197 -3.52 -5.30 -24.97
C GLY A 197 -3.14 -6.64 -24.34
N THR A 198 -1.84 -6.96 -24.15
CA THR A 198 -1.41 -8.25 -23.59
C THR A 198 -1.83 -8.40 -22.13
N VAL A 199 -1.74 -7.34 -21.31
CA VAL A 199 -2.15 -7.37 -19.90
C VAL A 199 -3.66 -7.56 -19.80
N GLU A 200 -4.42 -6.82 -20.61
CA GLU A 200 -5.87 -6.85 -20.65
C GLU A 200 -6.37 -8.23 -21.10
N LYS A 201 -5.72 -8.85 -22.10
CA LYS A 201 -6.03 -10.21 -22.50
C LYS A 201 -5.77 -11.22 -21.38
N LEU A 202 -4.65 -11.10 -20.68
CA LEU A 202 -4.31 -11.99 -19.58
C LEU A 202 -5.31 -11.85 -18.41
N LEU A 203 -5.65 -10.61 -18.03
CA LEU A 203 -6.66 -10.34 -17.01
C LEU A 203 -8.04 -10.86 -17.42
N ALA A 204 -8.45 -10.65 -18.68
CA ALA A 204 -9.71 -11.15 -19.21
C ALA A 204 -9.83 -12.67 -19.14
N THR A 205 -8.74 -13.40 -19.43
CA THR A 205 -8.70 -14.86 -19.34
C THR A 205 -8.98 -15.36 -17.92
N PHE A 206 -8.42 -14.70 -16.90
CA PHE A 206 -8.49 -15.17 -15.52
C PHE A 206 -9.60 -14.53 -14.68
N ASP A 207 -10.29 -13.50 -15.19
CA ASP A 207 -11.20 -12.65 -14.41
C ASP A 207 -12.29 -13.43 -13.65
N THR A 208 -12.97 -14.34 -14.35
CA THR A 208 -14.07 -15.15 -13.80
C THR A 208 -13.56 -16.17 -12.78
N ALA A 209 -12.44 -16.84 -13.10
CA ALA A 209 -11.83 -17.84 -12.22
C ALA A 209 -11.28 -17.20 -10.93
N LEU A 210 -10.66 -16.01 -11.02
CA LEU A 210 -10.16 -15.27 -9.86
C LEU A 210 -11.29 -14.80 -8.95
N THR A 211 -12.39 -14.30 -9.53
CA THR A 211 -13.58 -13.86 -8.79
C THR A 211 -14.23 -15.03 -8.05
N ALA A 212 -14.35 -16.19 -8.71
CA ALA A 212 -14.84 -17.41 -8.10
C ALA A 212 -13.90 -17.91 -6.99
N ALA A 213 -12.58 -17.89 -7.23
CA ALA A 213 -11.58 -18.30 -6.25
C ALA A 213 -11.63 -17.44 -4.98
N TYR A 214 -11.71 -16.12 -5.15
CA TYR A 214 -11.82 -15.18 -4.02
C TYR A 214 -13.08 -15.44 -3.19
N SER A 215 -14.23 -15.65 -3.84
CA SER A 215 -15.51 -15.86 -3.16
C SER A 215 -15.55 -17.18 -2.35
N GLN A 216 -14.77 -18.19 -2.77
CA GLN A 216 -14.67 -19.48 -2.06
C GLN A 216 -13.62 -19.46 -0.94
N LEU A 217 -12.51 -18.73 -1.12
CA LEU A 217 -11.41 -18.67 -0.16
C LEU A 217 -11.64 -17.61 0.91
N VAL A 218 -12.13 -16.44 0.55
CA VAL A 218 -12.46 -15.41 1.53
C VAL A 218 -13.89 -15.69 2.00
N PRO A 219 -14.11 -16.01 3.28
CA PRO A 219 -15.46 -16.34 3.74
C PRO A 219 -16.39 -15.17 3.40
N VAL A 220 -17.50 -15.41 2.71
CA VAL A 220 -18.58 -14.44 2.49
C VAL A 220 -19.76 -14.91 3.34
N GLU A 221 -20.15 -14.11 4.34
CA GLU A 221 -21.33 -14.28 5.21
C GLU A 221 -21.74 -15.70 5.63
N SER A 222 -21.61 -16.01 6.93
CA SER A 222 -22.56 -16.90 7.60
C SER A 222 -23.21 -16.13 8.74
N LEU A 223 -24.45 -15.69 8.48
CA LEU A 223 -25.39 -15.21 9.48
C LEU A 223 -25.69 -16.33 10.49
N GLY A 224 -25.66 -15.99 11.77
CA GLY A 224 -26.52 -16.64 12.77
C GLY A 224 -25.86 -17.70 13.66
N HIS A 225 -25.78 -17.36 14.95
CA HIS A 225 -25.83 -18.24 16.11
C HIS A 225 -26.11 -19.73 15.84
N GLY A 226 -25.21 -20.58 16.35
CA GLY A 226 -25.52 -21.97 16.67
C GLY A 226 -25.07 -22.98 15.63
N ASN A 227 -23.77 -23.24 15.62
CA ASN A 227 -23.12 -24.56 15.60
C ASN A 227 -21.71 -24.36 15.08
N SER A 228 -20.74 -25.05 15.69
CA SER A 228 -19.39 -25.19 15.17
C SER A 228 -19.44 -25.61 13.69
N ALA A 229 -19.46 -24.64 12.78
CA ALA A 229 -19.03 -24.86 11.42
C ALA A 229 -17.56 -25.21 11.55
N SER A 230 -17.27 -26.49 11.37
CA SER A 230 -15.94 -27.06 11.34
C SER A 230 -15.05 -26.19 10.45
N TYR A 231 -14.23 -25.34 11.08
CA TYR A 231 -12.99 -24.90 10.44
C TYR A 231 -12.32 -26.20 9.97
N PRO A 232 -12.01 -26.35 8.67
CA PRO A 232 -11.32 -27.55 8.23
C PRO A 232 -10.06 -27.65 9.08
N SER A 233 -9.93 -28.77 9.79
CA SER A 233 -8.77 -29.11 10.62
C SER A 233 -7.50 -29.33 9.78
N SER A 234 -7.42 -28.74 8.58
CA SER A 234 -6.21 -28.65 7.78
C SER A 234 -5.25 -27.71 8.48
N ASN A 235 -4.00 -28.13 8.66
CA ASN A 235 -2.89 -27.34 9.20
C ASN A 235 -3.06 -25.83 8.99
N THR A 236 -3.21 -25.08 10.08
CA THR A 236 -3.38 -23.61 10.06
C THR A 236 -2.27 -22.90 9.28
N ALA A 237 -1.09 -23.52 9.20
CA ALA A 237 0.07 -23.04 8.44
C ALA A 237 -0.11 -23.09 6.91
N ASP A 238 -0.80 -24.10 6.38
CA ASP A 238 -1.02 -24.23 4.93
C ASP A 238 -2.04 -23.17 4.48
N TRP A 239 -3.09 -22.95 5.28
CA TRP A 239 -4.07 -21.89 5.04
C TRP A 239 -3.48 -20.48 5.06
N ALA A 240 -2.55 -20.22 5.97
CA ALA A 240 -1.88 -18.93 6.05
C ALA A 240 -1.03 -18.63 4.80
N THR A 241 -0.39 -19.65 4.25
CA THR A 241 0.41 -19.54 3.01
C THR A 241 -0.50 -19.24 1.82
N THR A 242 -1.62 -19.96 1.68
CA THR A 242 -2.63 -19.70 0.64
C THR A 242 -3.20 -18.29 0.71
N LEU A 243 -3.57 -17.81 1.91
CA LEU A 243 -4.03 -16.44 2.08
C LEU A 243 -2.95 -15.41 1.72
N THR A 244 -1.69 -15.67 2.07
CA THR A 244 -0.57 -14.77 1.76
C THR A 244 -0.40 -14.62 0.25
N ASN A 245 -0.40 -15.75 -0.49
CA ASN A 245 -0.29 -15.73 -1.94
C ASN A 245 -1.50 -15.06 -2.61
N LEU A 246 -2.70 -15.26 -2.06
CA LEU A 246 -3.91 -14.59 -2.53
C LEU A 246 -3.83 -13.07 -2.30
N LEU A 247 -3.36 -12.62 -1.14
CA LEU A 247 -3.19 -11.19 -0.82
C LEU A 247 -2.16 -10.53 -1.73
N ASP A 248 -1.04 -11.21 -2.02
CA ASP A 248 -0.05 -10.74 -2.98
C ASP A 248 -0.62 -10.61 -4.40
N LEU A 249 -1.48 -11.56 -4.81
CA LEU A 249 -2.17 -11.51 -6.10
C LEU A 249 -3.16 -10.34 -6.16
N LEU A 250 -3.95 -10.14 -5.10
CA LEU A 250 -4.90 -9.04 -4.97
C LEU A 250 -4.21 -7.68 -5.02
N GLU A 251 -3.03 -7.54 -4.41
CA GLU A 251 -2.23 -6.32 -4.51
C GLU A 251 -1.84 -6.03 -5.96
N VAL A 252 -1.40 -7.04 -6.70
CA VAL A 252 -1.01 -6.89 -8.12
C VAL A 252 -2.22 -6.56 -8.99
N LEU A 253 -3.37 -7.20 -8.75
CA LEU A 253 -4.60 -6.90 -9.47
C LEU A 253 -5.09 -5.47 -9.21
N THR A 254 -4.95 -4.99 -7.98
CA THR A 254 -5.29 -3.60 -7.64
C THR A 254 -4.29 -2.61 -8.26
N ALA A 255 -3.00 -2.94 -8.27
CA ALA A 255 -1.99 -2.15 -8.95
C ALA A 255 -2.21 -2.09 -10.48
N ALA A 256 -2.62 -3.21 -11.09
CA ALA A 256 -3.00 -3.27 -12.49
C ALA A 256 -4.15 -2.30 -12.78
N ARG A 257 -5.14 -2.24 -11.87
CA ARG A 257 -6.26 -1.31 -11.97
C ARG A 257 -5.80 0.15 -11.95
N PHE A 258 -4.93 0.52 -11.00
CA PHE A 258 -4.40 1.89 -10.93
C PHE A 258 -3.61 2.27 -12.20
N LYS A 259 -2.81 1.34 -12.73
CA LYS A 259 -2.01 1.56 -13.93
C LYS A 259 -2.83 1.61 -15.22
N LEU A 260 -3.90 0.82 -15.31
CA LEU A 260 -4.76 0.71 -16.49
C LEU A 260 -5.99 1.63 -16.45
N SER A 261 -6.09 2.53 -15.47
CA SER A 261 -7.23 3.45 -15.25
C SER A 261 -7.62 4.29 -16.48
N SER A 262 -6.69 4.53 -17.42
CA SER A 262 -7.00 5.20 -18.70
C SER A 262 -7.79 4.33 -19.72
N THR A 263 -7.95 3.04 -19.44
CA THR A 263 -8.56 2.06 -20.35
C THR A 263 -10.00 1.81 -19.93
N SER A 264 -10.95 1.82 -20.87
CA SER A 264 -12.38 1.64 -20.59
C SER A 264 -12.78 0.24 -20.10
N VAL A 265 -11.82 -0.66 -19.92
CA VAL A 265 -12.08 -2.07 -19.57
C VAL A 265 -11.80 -2.28 -18.09
N CYS A 266 -12.85 -2.61 -17.35
CA CYS A 266 -12.84 -2.75 -15.91
C CYS A 266 -13.10 -4.21 -15.54
N PHE A 267 -12.07 -4.92 -15.06
CA PHE A 267 -12.16 -6.34 -14.70
C PHE A 267 -12.69 -6.52 -13.27
N THR A 268 -13.56 -7.50 -13.07
CA THR A 268 -14.20 -7.79 -11.77
C THR A 268 -13.16 -8.16 -10.71
N SER A 269 -12.19 -9.01 -11.09
CA SER A 269 -11.08 -9.46 -10.24
C SER A 269 -10.20 -8.32 -9.74
N SER A 270 -10.03 -7.27 -10.54
CA SER A 270 -9.24 -6.07 -10.18
C SER A 270 -9.93 -5.18 -9.14
N ARG A 271 -11.23 -5.39 -8.89
CA ARG A 271 -12.07 -4.62 -7.97
C ARG A 271 -12.29 -5.30 -6.64
N LEU A 272 -11.94 -6.58 -6.51
CA LEU A 272 -12.32 -7.43 -5.36
C LEU A 272 -11.90 -6.82 -4.03
N SER A 273 -10.66 -6.34 -3.92
CA SER A 273 -10.15 -5.73 -2.68
C SER A 273 -10.80 -4.39 -2.33
N LEU A 274 -11.41 -3.71 -3.31
CA LEU A 274 -12.12 -2.45 -3.10
C LEU A 274 -13.59 -2.69 -2.75
N VAL A 275 -14.27 -3.55 -3.50
CA VAL A 275 -15.73 -3.76 -3.40
C VAL A 275 -16.09 -4.78 -2.31
N GLN A 276 -15.19 -5.69 -1.96
CA GLN A 276 -15.43 -6.73 -0.95
C GLN A 276 -14.47 -6.60 0.24
N ALA A 277 -14.18 -5.36 0.64
CA ALA A 277 -13.27 -5.06 1.74
C ALA A 277 -13.77 -5.56 3.09
N SER A 278 -15.08 -5.56 3.31
CA SER A 278 -15.72 -6.18 4.49
C SER A 278 -15.32 -7.65 4.69
N ALA A 279 -15.08 -8.40 3.61
CA ALA A 279 -14.62 -9.78 3.69
C ALA A 279 -13.16 -9.88 4.17
N LEU A 280 -12.30 -8.97 3.72
CA LEU A 280 -10.91 -8.85 4.20
C LEU A 280 -10.85 -8.41 5.66
N LEU A 281 -11.69 -7.44 6.07
CA LEU A 281 -11.77 -6.99 7.47
C LEU A 281 -12.17 -8.12 8.43
N ARG A 282 -13.00 -9.07 7.98
CA ARG A 282 -13.32 -10.28 8.75
C ARG A 282 -12.16 -11.26 8.89
N ILE A 283 -11.22 -11.30 7.94
CA ILE A 283 -9.97 -12.07 8.11
C ILE A 283 -9.17 -11.53 9.31
N VAL A 284 -9.14 -10.20 9.50
CA VAL A 284 -8.45 -9.57 10.65
C VAL A 284 -9.07 -10.01 11.98
N ASP A 285 -10.39 -10.18 12.04
CA ASP A 285 -11.13 -10.66 13.22
C ASP A 285 -11.03 -12.19 13.43
N SER A 286 -10.69 -12.95 12.38
CA SER A 286 -10.64 -14.41 12.43
C SER A 286 -9.43 -14.99 13.20
N HIS A 287 -9.39 -16.31 13.38
CA HIS A 287 -8.31 -17.02 14.09
C HIS A 287 -7.04 -17.28 13.25
N VAL A 288 -6.86 -16.56 12.14
CA VAL A 288 -5.65 -16.69 11.29
C VAL A 288 -4.40 -16.12 11.98
N HIS A 289 -3.23 -16.53 11.51
CA HIS A 289 -1.94 -16.06 12.01
C HIS A 289 -1.80 -14.52 11.87
N TYR A 290 -1.17 -13.89 12.87
CA TYR A 290 -1.02 -12.43 12.96
C TYR A 290 -0.43 -11.78 11.72
N PHE A 291 0.58 -12.41 11.09
CA PHE A 291 1.21 -11.85 9.89
C PHE A 291 0.24 -11.71 8.70
N VAL A 292 -0.75 -12.62 8.57
CA VAL A 292 -1.79 -12.54 7.53
C VAL A 292 -2.71 -11.35 7.83
N LYS A 293 -3.10 -11.17 9.09
CA LYS A 293 -3.90 -10.00 9.52
C LYS A 293 -3.18 -8.68 9.22
N LYS A 294 -1.87 -8.65 9.50
CA LYS A 294 -1.01 -7.50 9.20
C LYS A 294 -0.94 -7.22 7.70
N GLN A 295 -0.79 -8.26 6.88
CA GLN A 295 -0.76 -8.13 5.42
C GLN A 295 -2.09 -7.59 4.86
N VAL A 296 -3.23 -8.04 5.38
CA VAL A 296 -4.55 -7.48 5.02
C VAL A 296 -4.59 -5.97 5.29
N LEU A 297 -4.20 -5.54 6.50
CA LEU A 297 -4.24 -4.12 6.86
C LEU A 297 -3.26 -3.27 6.05
N LEU A 298 -2.09 -3.81 5.73
CA LEU A 298 -1.13 -3.15 4.85
C LEU A 298 -1.66 -3.03 3.42
N LEU A 299 -2.34 -4.06 2.90
CA LEU A 299 -3.00 -4.01 1.61
C LEU A 299 -4.08 -2.91 1.59
N LEU A 300 -5.01 -2.91 2.55
CA LEU A 300 -6.05 -1.88 2.64
C LEU A 300 -5.47 -0.47 2.77
N LYS A 301 -4.40 -0.30 3.56
CA LYS A 301 -3.66 0.97 3.69
C LYS A 301 -3.13 1.42 2.32
N ARG A 302 -2.42 0.55 1.60
CA ARG A 302 -1.85 0.86 0.28
C ARG A 302 -2.94 1.20 -0.74
N ILE A 303 -4.08 0.51 -0.72
CA ILE A 303 -5.21 0.81 -1.62
C ILE A 303 -5.79 2.19 -1.32
N LEU A 304 -6.06 2.52 -0.05
CA LEU A 304 -6.60 3.83 0.35
C LEU A 304 -5.61 4.99 0.09
N LEU A 305 -4.31 4.72 0.16
CA LEU A 305 -3.27 5.69 -0.24
C LEU A 305 -3.04 5.73 -1.76
N GLN A 306 -3.67 4.84 -2.54
CA GLN A 306 -3.44 4.65 -3.98
C GLN A 306 -1.99 4.32 -4.32
N LYS A 307 -1.31 3.62 -3.41
CA LYS A 307 0.10 3.20 -3.47
C LYS A 307 0.26 1.69 -3.70
N ALA A 308 -0.81 0.98 -4.10
CA ALA A 308 -0.72 -0.45 -4.39
C ALA A 308 0.22 -0.70 -5.59
N GLY A 309 1.26 -1.52 -5.39
CA GLY A 309 2.27 -1.80 -6.41
C GLY A 309 3.41 -0.77 -6.53
N GLU A 310 3.47 0.23 -5.66
CA GLU A 310 4.60 1.19 -5.62
C GLU A 310 5.93 0.46 -5.38
N ASP A 311 5.96 -0.47 -4.42
CA ASP A 311 7.11 -1.35 -4.12
C ASP A 311 7.55 -2.24 -5.30
N MET A 312 6.68 -2.41 -6.31
CA MET A 312 6.94 -3.26 -7.48
C MET A 312 7.61 -2.49 -8.63
N GLY A 313 7.78 -1.16 -8.47
CA GLY A 313 8.42 -0.30 -9.45
C GLY A 313 7.59 -0.07 -10.71
N PHE A 314 6.25 -0.04 -10.58
CA PHE A 314 5.34 0.11 -11.71
C PHE A 314 5.30 1.51 -12.36
N GLY A 315 6.13 2.45 -11.88
CA GLY A 315 6.11 3.87 -12.25
C GLY A 315 5.05 4.63 -11.44
N GLU A 316 5.12 5.96 -11.42
CA GLU A 316 4.10 6.79 -10.75
C GLU A 316 2.71 6.47 -11.33
N ALA A 317 1.79 6.06 -10.46
CA ALA A 317 0.38 5.97 -10.85
C ALA A 317 -0.08 7.36 -11.28
N SER A 318 -0.69 7.46 -12.46
CA SER A 318 -1.23 8.72 -12.94
C SER A 318 -2.19 9.27 -11.89
N SER A 319 -1.92 10.47 -11.38
CA SER A 319 -2.86 11.22 -10.54
C SER A 319 -4.23 11.18 -11.21
N LEU A 320 -5.29 10.80 -10.48
CA LEU A 320 -6.66 10.77 -11.01
C LEU A 320 -6.96 12.07 -11.74
N THR A 321 -6.86 12.04 -13.06
CA THR A 321 -7.49 13.04 -13.91
C THR A 321 -8.99 12.88 -13.74
N HIS A 322 -9.71 13.99 -13.68
CA HIS A 322 -11.12 14.20 -13.33
C HIS A 322 -12.20 13.36 -14.08
N GLY A 323 -11.93 12.13 -14.52
CA GLY A 323 -12.81 11.35 -15.39
C GLY A 323 -12.93 9.85 -15.11
N ASP A 324 -12.47 9.34 -13.97
CA ASP A 324 -12.61 7.90 -13.63
C ASP A 324 -13.61 7.67 -12.48
N ASP A 325 -14.88 8.02 -12.72
CA ASP A 325 -15.99 7.94 -11.76
C ASP A 325 -16.13 6.55 -11.11
N HIS A 326 -15.77 5.49 -11.84
CA HIS A 326 -15.83 4.12 -11.35
C HIS A 326 -14.76 3.81 -10.31
N MET A 327 -13.52 4.30 -10.48
CA MET A 327 -12.46 4.14 -9.48
C MET A 327 -12.80 4.87 -8.18
N THR A 328 -13.25 6.11 -8.28
CA THR A 328 -13.67 6.88 -7.09
C THR A 328 -14.82 6.20 -6.37
N SER A 329 -15.80 5.64 -7.10
CA SER A 329 -16.89 4.84 -6.52
C SER A 329 -16.41 3.58 -5.79
N ASP A 330 -15.43 2.86 -6.34
CA ASP A 330 -14.90 1.65 -5.72
C ASP A 330 -14.10 1.96 -4.44
N ILE A 331 -13.28 3.03 -4.44
CA ILE A 331 -12.56 3.49 -3.25
C ILE A 331 -13.54 3.97 -2.17
N LEU A 332 -14.63 4.64 -2.54
CA LEU A 332 -15.67 5.04 -1.59
C LEU A 332 -16.38 3.82 -0.99
N THR A 333 -16.61 2.77 -1.77
CA THR A 333 -17.18 1.52 -1.27
C THR A 333 -16.27 0.89 -0.22
N LEU A 334 -14.96 0.82 -0.48
CA LEU A 334 -13.95 0.38 0.48
C LEU A 334 -13.96 1.25 1.76
N ALA A 335 -14.01 2.57 1.61
CA ALA A 335 -14.04 3.49 2.72
C ALA A 335 -15.30 3.30 3.59
N ASP A 336 -16.46 3.08 2.96
CA ASP A 336 -17.72 2.82 3.67
C ASP A 336 -17.68 1.47 4.41
N ASP A 337 -17.13 0.42 3.82
CA ASP A 337 -16.94 -0.89 4.48
C ASP A 337 -16.06 -0.76 5.73
N VAL A 338 -14.95 -0.02 5.65
CA VAL A 338 -14.06 0.25 6.79
C VAL A 338 -14.81 1.02 7.88
N LEU A 339 -15.50 2.10 7.51
CA LEU A 339 -16.21 2.93 8.48
C LEU A 339 -17.39 2.20 9.11
N GLN A 340 -18.06 1.32 8.37
CA GLN A 340 -19.10 0.45 8.89
C GLN A 340 -18.52 -0.58 9.87
N ALA A 341 -17.35 -1.16 9.59
CA ALA A 341 -16.67 -2.07 10.50
C ALA A 341 -16.24 -1.36 11.81
N VAL A 342 -15.67 -0.16 11.72
CA VAL A 342 -15.34 0.66 12.90
C VAL A 342 -16.60 0.97 13.72
N HIS A 343 -17.71 1.24 13.04
CA HIS A 343 -19.00 1.48 13.69
C HIS A 343 -19.48 0.26 14.49
N THR A 344 -19.21 -0.95 14.02
CA THR A 344 -19.50 -2.22 14.72
C THR A 344 -18.37 -2.67 15.66
N ASP A 345 -17.56 -1.73 16.17
CA ASP A 345 -16.49 -2.00 17.14
C ASP A 345 -15.34 -2.91 16.70
N TRP A 346 -15.13 -3.04 15.38
CA TRP A 346 -14.04 -3.85 14.82
C TRP A 346 -12.65 -3.50 15.38
N LEU A 347 -12.39 -2.23 15.73
CA LEU A 347 -11.11 -1.80 16.32
C LEU A 347 -10.74 -2.55 17.61
N GLN A 348 -11.72 -2.99 18.40
CA GLN A 348 -11.45 -3.76 19.61
C GLN A 348 -10.89 -5.15 19.31
N CYS A 349 -11.28 -5.71 18.16
CA CYS A 349 -10.85 -7.04 17.71
C CYS A 349 -9.48 -7.05 17.05
N VAL A 350 -8.96 -5.89 16.59
CA VAL A 350 -7.67 -5.84 15.90
C VAL A 350 -6.53 -6.17 16.88
N PRO A 351 -5.79 -7.28 16.68
CA PRO A 351 -4.67 -7.61 17.54
C PRO A 351 -3.47 -6.71 17.21
N VAL A 352 -2.74 -6.31 18.24
CA VAL A 352 -1.43 -5.64 18.13
C VAL A 352 -0.48 -6.39 19.05
N GLU A 353 0.39 -7.21 18.47
CA GLU A 353 1.35 -8.01 19.25
C GLU A 353 2.46 -7.12 19.83
N SER A 354 2.86 -7.42 21.08
CA SER A 354 4.03 -6.84 21.72
C SER A 354 5.28 -7.58 21.22
N ALA A 355 6.20 -6.84 20.60
CA ALA A 355 7.42 -7.27 19.91
C ALA A 355 7.24 -7.76 18.46
N ALA A 356 7.93 -7.06 17.56
CA ALA A 356 8.12 -7.45 16.17
C ALA A 356 8.83 -8.80 16.07
N ILE A 357 8.11 -9.83 15.66
CA ILE A 357 8.74 -11.04 15.12
C ILE A 357 9.30 -10.63 13.75
N PHE A 358 10.57 -10.21 13.73
CA PHE A 358 11.27 -9.87 12.50
C PHE A 358 11.29 -11.09 11.57
N PHE A 359 10.98 -10.86 10.29
CA PHE A 359 11.18 -11.85 9.25
C PHE A 359 12.66 -12.21 9.18
N GLY A 360 13.02 -13.44 9.59
CA GLY A 360 14.39 -13.96 9.58
C GLY A 360 15.24 -13.75 10.83
N GLY A 361 14.71 -13.13 11.90
CA GLY A 361 15.44 -12.97 13.16
C GLY A 361 15.13 -14.08 14.16
N THR A 362 16.13 -14.81 14.64
CA THR A 362 16.01 -15.53 15.91
C THR A 362 15.75 -14.50 16.99
N GLY A 363 14.50 -14.39 17.46
CA GLY A 363 14.11 -13.44 18.50
C GLY A 363 14.92 -13.71 19.76
N GLN A 364 16.06 -13.03 19.90
CA GLN A 364 16.81 -12.98 21.13
C GLN A 364 16.46 -11.64 21.77
N SER A 365 15.60 -11.72 22.79
CA SER A 365 15.32 -10.65 23.73
C SER A 365 16.64 -10.07 24.24
N CYS A 366 17.12 -9.00 23.60
CA CYS A 366 18.13 -8.15 24.17
C CYS A 366 17.39 -7.19 25.10
N GLY A 367 17.59 -7.39 26.40
CA GLY A 367 16.90 -6.66 27.46
C GLY A 367 16.96 -5.14 27.26
N GLY A 368 15.78 -4.56 27.02
CA GLY A 368 15.54 -3.13 26.94
C GLY A 368 14.05 -2.87 26.67
N SER A 369 13.28 -2.67 27.75
CA SER A 369 11.82 -2.40 27.81
C SER A 369 10.89 -3.37 27.06
N SER A 370 10.18 -4.20 27.84
CA SER A 370 9.27 -5.28 27.43
C SER A 370 7.93 -4.85 26.78
N ASP A 371 7.84 -3.69 26.12
CA ASP A 371 6.54 -3.07 25.77
C ASP A 371 6.47 -2.41 24.38
N ALA A 372 7.32 -2.84 23.43
CA ALA A 372 7.30 -2.28 22.08
C ALA A 372 6.18 -2.91 21.24
N PHE A 373 5.05 -2.21 21.08
CA PHE A 373 3.94 -2.61 20.21
C PHE A 373 4.34 -2.55 18.73
N ASP A 374 3.69 -3.33 17.87
CA ASP A 374 3.87 -3.28 16.42
C ASP A 374 3.36 -1.96 15.82
N HIS A 375 4.23 -0.94 15.80
CA HIS A 375 3.93 0.37 15.24
C HIS A 375 3.52 0.32 13.76
N VAL A 376 3.97 -0.68 12.99
CA VAL A 376 3.54 -0.84 11.59
C VAL A 376 2.04 -1.13 11.54
N MET A 377 1.56 -2.00 12.43
CA MET A 377 0.12 -2.30 12.55
C MET A 377 -0.68 -1.08 13.01
N LEU A 378 -0.19 -0.36 14.02
CA LEU A 378 -0.85 0.84 14.56
C LEU A 378 -0.99 1.95 13.50
N ARG A 379 0.08 2.20 12.73
CA ARG A 379 0.07 3.16 11.60
C ARG A 379 -0.91 2.73 10.53
N ALA A 380 -0.92 1.44 10.16
CA ALA A 380 -1.80 0.92 9.13
C ALA A 380 -3.28 1.07 9.52
N VAL A 381 -3.68 0.65 10.71
CA VAL A 381 -5.06 0.81 11.21
C VAL A 381 -5.45 2.28 11.24
N SER A 382 -4.59 3.14 11.78
CA SER A 382 -4.86 4.58 11.89
C SER A 382 -5.07 5.22 10.52
N LEU A 383 -4.21 4.93 9.54
CA LEU A 383 -4.37 5.47 8.18
C LEU A 383 -5.57 4.90 7.44
N VAL A 384 -5.87 3.61 7.61
CA VAL A 384 -7.08 2.99 7.03
C VAL A 384 -8.34 3.72 7.49
N VAL A 385 -8.44 4.06 8.79
CA VAL A 385 -9.58 4.83 9.32
C VAL A 385 -9.56 6.28 8.81
N LEU A 386 -8.43 6.98 8.93
CA LEU A 386 -8.32 8.40 8.55
C LEU A 386 -8.59 8.64 7.06
N LYS A 387 -8.01 7.83 6.17
CA LYS A 387 -8.22 7.95 4.73
C LYS A 387 -9.65 7.60 4.33
N SER A 388 -10.28 6.62 5.00
CA SER A 388 -11.69 6.30 4.75
C SER A 388 -12.61 7.48 5.11
N LEU A 389 -12.35 8.16 6.23
CA LEU A 389 -13.06 9.40 6.57
C LEU A 389 -12.80 10.51 5.55
N GLU A 390 -11.55 10.67 5.10
CA GLU A 390 -11.16 11.65 4.09
C GLU A 390 -11.95 11.47 2.78
N TYR A 391 -12.03 10.24 2.24
CA TYR A 391 -12.81 9.97 1.04
C TYR A 391 -14.31 10.25 1.25
N LYS A 392 -14.85 9.89 2.41
CA LYS A 392 -16.27 10.12 2.72
C LYS A 392 -16.64 11.61 2.74
N ILE A 393 -15.79 12.47 3.31
CA ILE A 393 -16.03 13.93 3.31
C ILE A 393 -15.86 14.53 1.91
N GLN A 394 -14.94 14.01 1.09
CA GLN A 394 -14.72 14.49 -0.28
C GLN A 394 -15.92 14.17 -1.18
N SER A 395 -16.54 12.99 -1.02
CA SER A 395 -17.76 12.60 -1.73
C SER A 395 -18.99 13.43 -1.32
N ALA A 396 -19.13 13.73 -0.03
CA ALA A 396 -20.24 14.52 0.50
C ALA A 396 -20.23 15.97 -0.02
N GLY A 397 -19.07 16.54 -0.36
CA GLY A 397 -18.97 17.90 -0.91
C GLY A 397 -19.60 18.08 -2.31
N GLY A 398 -19.88 16.99 -3.04
CA GLY A 398 -20.41 17.03 -4.42
C GLY A 398 -21.93 16.83 -4.54
N LYS A 399 -22.59 16.31 -3.50
CA LYS A 399 -24.05 16.12 -3.46
C LYS A 399 -24.57 16.83 -2.23
N GLY A 400 -25.45 17.81 -2.38
CA GLY A 400 -26.02 18.65 -1.32
C GLY A 400 -26.89 17.92 -0.27
N VAL A 401 -26.47 16.74 0.17
CA VAL A 401 -27.05 15.97 1.27
C VAL A 401 -26.24 16.30 2.51
N CYS A 402 -26.85 17.08 3.40
CA CYS A 402 -26.39 17.26 4.78
C CYS A 402 -26.44 15.91 5.49
N ASN A 403 -25.30 15.25 5.64
CA ASN A 403 -25.14 14.16 6.60
C ASN A 403 -23.98 14.52 7.52
N THR A 404 -24.29 14.74 8.79
CA THR A 404 -23.37 14.88 9.92
C THR A 404 -22.57 13.59 10.04
N ILE A 405 -21.50 13.45 9.24
CA ILE A 405 -20.52 12.38 9.43
C ILE A 405 -20.00 12.57 10.86
N GLY A 406 -20.17 11.56 11.72
CA GLY A 406 -19.72 11.58 13.11
C GLY A 406 -18.19 11.50 13.21
N ILE A 407 -17.46 12.42 12.58
CA ILE A 407 -15.99 12.47 12.49
C ILE A 407 -15.38 12.32 13.89
N HIS A 408 -15.90 13.07 14.86
CA HIS A 408 -15.46 13.02 16.25
C HIS A 408 -15.66 11.66 16.91
N GLY A 409 -16.75 10.94 16.58
CA GLY A 409 -16.98 9.59 17.07
C GLY A 409 -15.95 8.58 16.54
N TYR A 410 -15.62 8.67 15.25
CA TYR A 410 -14.58 7.82 14.64
C TYR A 410 -13.18 8.13 15.17
N LEU A 411 -12.83 9.41 15.31
CA LEU A 411 -11.55 9.83 15.91
C LEU A 411 -11.46 9.41 17.38
N SER A 412 -12.57 9.49 18.12
CA SER A 412 -12.65 9.01 19.49
C SER A 412 -12.39 7.50 19.57
N ALA A 413 -13.08 6.70 18.75
CA ALA A 413 -12.89 5.26 18.69
C ALA A 413 -11.43 4.89 18.37
N LEU A 414 -10.80 5.60 17.43
CA LEU A 414 -9.39 5.40 17.10
C LEU A 414 -8.46 5.76 18.27
N LEU A 415 -8.69 6.89 18.93
CA LEU A 415 -7.85 7.31 20.06
C LEU A 415 -7.98 6.36 21.26
N LEU A 416 -9.20 5.88 21.55
CA LEU A 416 -9.44 4.86 22.58
C LEU A 416 -8.72 3.55 22.25
N PHE A 417 -8.76 3.10 20.99
CA PHE A 417 -7.98 1.94 20.53
C PHE A 417 -6.47 2.13 20.76
N LEU A 418 -5.90 3.27 20.34
CA LEU A 418 -4.47 3.55 20.51
C LEU A 418 -4.05 3.57 21.99
N ARG A 419 -4.91 4.10 22.87
CA ARG A 419 -4.69 4.10 24.32
C ARG A 419 -4.71 2.70 24.90
N GLN A 420 -5.67 1.86 24.50
CA GLN A 420 -5.76 0.46 24.94
C GLN A 420 -4.55 -0.37 24.52
N ARG A 421 -3.96 -0.05 23.36
CA ARG A 421 -2.76 -0.71 22.81
C ARG A 421 -1.46 -0.05 23.26
N GLY A 422 -1.46 0.66 24.38
CA GLY A 422 -0.25 1.08 25.09
C GLY A 422 0.66 2.05 24.33
N VAL A 423 0.13 2.79 23.34
CA VAL A 423 0.81 4.00 22.83
C VAL A 423 1.05 4.88 24.04
N GLN A 424 2.33 5.06 24.43
CA GLN A 424 2.76 5.77 25.64
C GLN A 424 2.43 7.27 25.53
N LEU A 425 1.14 7.60 25.53
CA LEU A 425 0.63 8.89 25.93
C LEU A 425 1.02 9.01 27.42
N LYS A 426 2.27 9.40 27.68
CA LYS A 426 2.78 9.64 29.03
C LYS A 426 1.73 10.45 29.76
N GLN A 427 1.39 10.03 30.98
CA GLN A 427 0.34 10.65 31.78
C GLN A 427 0.57 12.17 31.85
N GLY A 428 -0.26 12.96 31.16
CA GLY A 428 0.01 14.39 30.99
C GLY A 428 0.35 14.89 29.59
N SER A 429 0.35 14.03 28.58
CA SER A 429 0.59 14.41 27.19
C SER A 429 -0.68 14.90 26.52
N HIS A 430 -0.54 15.97 25.74
CA HIS A 430 -1.63 16.54 24.95
C HIS A 430 -2.12 15.50 23.91
N SER A 431 -3.42 15.22 23.80
CA SER A 431 -3.90 14.09 23.00
C SER A 431 -3.45 14.13 21.55
N CYS A 432 -3.36 15.31 20.91
CA CYS A 432 -2.85 15.47 19.53
C CYS A 432 -1.39 15.02 19.29
N CYS A 433 -0.61 14.71 20.33
CA CYS A 433 0.75 14.17 20.15
C CYS A 433 0.76 12.73 19.63
N TRP A 434 -0.39 12.05 19.64
CA TRP A 434 -0.54 10.67 19.16
C TRP A 434 -0.01 10.49 17.73
N VAL A 435 -0.19 11.49 16.86
CA VAL A 435 0.30 11.44 15.47
C VAL A 435 1.83 11.27 15.46
N SER A 436 2.55 12.09 16.20
CA SER A 436 4.01 11.97 16.32
C SER A 436 4.45 10.68 16.98
N LEU A 437 3.71 10.20 17.99
CA LEU A 437 4.04 8.96 18.71
C LEU A 437 3.81 7.70 17.87
N VAL A 438 2.77 7.68 17.03
CA VAL A 438 2.43 6.52 16.20
C VAL A 438 3.24 6.54 14.90
N PHE A 439 3.42 7.71 14.29
CA PHE A 439 3.99 7.84 12.94
C PHE A 439 5.45 8.30 12.89
N GLY A 440 6.09 8.68 14.01
CA GLY A 440 7.40 9.34 14.00
C GLY A 440 8.55 8.59 13.33
N GLU A 441 8.46 7.27 13.15
CA GLU A 441 9.47 6.44 12.46
C GLU A 441 9.20 6.28 10.94
N GLN A 442 8.13 6.88 10.40
CA GLN A 442 7.79 6.79 8.96
C GLN A 442 7.15 8.08 8.47
N ASP A 443 7.97 8.95 7.88
CA ASP A 443 7.60 10.31 7.49
C ASP A 443 6.43 10.39 6.51
N ASP A 444 6.40 9.53 5.48
CA ASP A 444 5.31 9.52 4.49
C ASP A 444 3.94 9.22 5.13
N ASP A 445 3.87 8.18 5.96
CA ASP A 445 2.65 7.84 6.70
C ASP A 445 2.25 8.99 7.66
N MET A 446 3.22 9.66 8.29
CA MET A 446 2.98 10.81 9.17
C MET A 446 2.34 11.99 8.41
N MET A 447 2.88 12.33 7.23
CA MET A 447 2.38 13.45 6.44
C MET A 447 1.00 13.15 5.85
N GLU A 448 0.73 11.91 5.42
CA GLU A 448 -0.61 11.49 5.00
C GLU A 448 -1.63 11.58 6.14
N ALA A 449 -1.26 11.14 7.36
CA ALA A 449 -2.12 11.27 8.53
C ALA A 449 -2.39 12.74 8.90
N ALA A 450 -1.36 13.59 8.92
CA ALA A 450 -1.48 15.01 9.21
C ALA A 450 -2.35 15.75 8.18
N LYS A 451 -2.21 15.40 6.89
CA LYS A 451 -3.06 15.90 5.79
C LYS A 451 -4.51 15.49 5.97
N ALA A 452 -4.77 14.21 6.21
CA ALA A 452 -6.13 13.71 6.42
C ALA A 452 -6.81 14.43 7.61
N LEU A 453 -6.12 14.55 8.75
CA LEU A 453 -6.63 15.26 9.93
C LEU A 453 -6.90 16.75 9.66
N LEU A 454 -6.03 17.43 8.91
CA LEU A 454 -6.27 18.82 8.50
C LEU A 454 -7.55 18.94 7.65
N LEU A 455 -7.76 18.03 6.70
CA LEU A 455 -8.95 18.04 5.85
C LEU A 455 -10.23 17.76 6.66
N LEU A 456 -10.18 16.80 7.58
CA LEU A 456 -11.29 16.49 8.48
C LEU A 456 -11.64 17.69 9.37
N TYR A 457 -10.63 18.37 9.93
CA TYR A 457 -10.82 19.57 10.74
C TYR A 457 -11.47 20.70 9.94
N LEU A 458 -10.97 20.97 8.73
CA LEU A 458 -11.49 22.04 7.87
C LEU A 458 -12.94 21.76 7.43
N HIS A 459 -13.27 20.51 7.10
CA HIS A 459 -14.63 20.13 6.73
C HIS A 459 -15.62 20.29 7.90
N HIS A 460 -15.20 19.90 9.11
CA HIS A 460 -16.01 20.06 10.30
C HIS A 460 -16.25 21.54 10.64
N ARG A 461 -15.21 22.40 10.52
CA ARG A 461 -15.33 23.84 10.78
C ARG A 461 -16.34 24.55 9.88
N VAL A 462 -16.51 24.07 8.65
CA VAL A 462 -17.53 24.59 7.73
C VAL A 462 -18.94 24.13 8.12
N SER A 463 -19.04 23.00 8.83
CA SER A 463 -20.30 22.31 9.12
C SER A 463 -20.85 22.53 10.54
N SER A 464 -20.05 23.00 11.50
CA SER A 464 -20.46 23.17 12.91
C SER A 464 -19.53 24.12 13.71
N ASP A 465 -20.13 24.93 14.59
CA ASP A 465 -19.45 25.84 15.55
C ASP A 465 -19.07 25.10 16.85
N LEU A 466 -18.24 24.05 16.76
CA LEU A 466 -17.70 23.41 17.96
C LEU A 466 -16.53 24.22 18.55
N GLU A 467 -16.55 24.36 19.87
CA GLU A 467 -15.49 24.98 20.68
C GLU A 467 -14.13 24.33 20.42
N ALA A 468 -13.09 25.16 20.24
CA ALA A 468 -11.73 24.74 19.87
C ALA A 468 -11.10 23.70 20.82
N ASP A 469 -11.55 23.65 22.08
CA ASP A 469 -11.04 22.73 23.10
C ASP A 469 -11.53 21.27 22.93
N ALA A 470 -12.71 21.05 22.33
CA ALA A 470 -13.23 19.70 22.07
C ALA A 470 -12.41 18.95 21.00
N VAL A 471 -11.80 19.68 20.07
CA VAL A 471 -10.98 19.12 18.99
C VAL A 471 -9.66 18.53 19.53
N CYS A 472 -9.09 19.15 20.56
CA CYS A 472 -7.89 18.62 21.19
C CYS A 472 -8.16 17.31 21.93
N VAL A 473 -9.35 17.12 22.51
CA VAL A 473 -9.75 15.89 23.22
C VAL A 473 -9.75 14.68 22.28
N VAL A 474 -10.34 14.82 21.09
CA VAL A 474 -10.29 13.78 20.04
C VAL A 474 -8.94 13.71 19.30
N GLY A 475 -7.98 14.55 19.68
CA GLY A 475 -6.64 14.54 19.10
C GLY A 475 -6.57 15.02 17.66
N GLY A 476 -7.45 15.93 17.21
CA GLY A 476 -7.57 16.34 15.80
C GLY A 476 -7.21 17.80 15.49
N ASN A 477 -6.48 18.51 16.37
CA ASN A 477 -6.18 19.93 16.18
C ASN A 477 -4.94 20.13 15.27
N PRO A 478 -5.09 20.73 14.07
CA PRO A 478 -4.00 20.88 13.11
C PRO A 478 -2.86 21.79 13.59
N HIS A 479 -3.16 22.81 14.41
CA HIS A 479 -2.12 23.64 15.01
C HIS A 479 -1.23 22.84 15.97
N CYS A 480 -1.83 21.96 16.77
CA CYS A 480 -1.09 21.08 17.66
C CYS A 480 -0.22 20.11 16.85
N HIS A 481 -0.75 19.49 15.80
CA HIS A 481 0.01 18.55 14.96
C HIS A 481 1.23 19.22 14.31
N PHE A 482 1.06 20.40 13.72
CA PHE A 482 2.18 21.13 13.12
C PHE A 482 3.21 21.55 14.16
N LEU A 483 2.77 22.03 15.35
CA LEU A 483 3.70 22.39 16.41
C LEU A 483 4.46 21.18 16.95
N PHE A 484 3.83 20.01 17.10
CA PHE A 484 4.52 18.79 17.51
C PHE A 484 5.51 18.31 16.44
N LEU A 485 5.17 18.40 15.16
CA LEU A 485 6.12 18.17 14.07
C LEU A 485 7.35 19.07 14.23
N LEU A 486 7.16 20.39 14.37
CA LEU A 486 8.26 21.34 14.56
C LEU A 486 9.10 21.04 15.80
N ARG A 487 8.47 20.65 16.91
CA ARG A 487 9.18 20.27 18.14
C ARG A 487 10.03 19.02 17.94
N ASN A 488 9.54 18.01 17.22
CA ASN A 488 10.30 16.78 16.95
C ASN A 488 11.53 17.05 16.08
N ILE A 489 11.42 17.96 15.10
CA ILE A 489 12.55 18.39 14.27
C ILE A 489 13.34 19.55 14.90
N SER A 490 13.11 19.86 16.18
CA SER A 490 13.79 20.94 16.91
C SER A 490 13.70 22.33 16.26
N PHE A 491 12.63 22.59 15.50
CA PHE A 491 12.39 23.79 14.70
C PHE A 491 13.45 24.03 13.62
N ASP A 492 14.08 22.96 13.13
CA ASP A 492 15.08 23.03 12.06
C ASP A 492 14.40 23.18 10.69
N HIS A 493 14.63 24.32 10.05
CA HIS A 493 14.08 24.62 8.73
C HIS A 493 14.71 23.76 7.63
N SER A 494 15.90 23.17 7.82
CA SER A 494 16.51 22.30 6.80
C SER A 494 15.74 21.00 6.66
N ILE A 495 15.22 20.44 7.76
CA ILE A 495 14.40 19.23 7.72
C ILE A 495 13.06 19.50 7.00
N LEU A 496 12.45 20.68 7.21
CA LEU A 496 11.28 21.09 6.43
C LEU A 496 11.59 21.26 4.94
N LEU A 497 12.77 21.75 4.62
CA LEU A 497 13.23 21.84 3.24
C LEU A 497 13.39 20.45 2.62
N ASP A 498 13.97 19.49 3.35
CA ASP A 498 14.13 18.10 2.90
C ASP A 498 12.76 17.47 2.59
N PHE A 499 11.76 17.70 3.45
CA PHE A 499 10.38 17.29 3.16
C PHE A 499 9.79 17.98 1.93
N LEU A 500 10.08 19.27 1.72
CA LEU A 500 9.59 20.01 0.56
C LEU A 500 10.20 19.49 -0.74
N ILE A 501 11.47 19.12 -0.78
CA ILE A 501 12.12 18.66 -2.01
C ILE A 501 11.89 17.17 -2.29
N SER A 502 11.49 16.40 -1.28
CA SER A 502 11.16 14.97 -1.43
C SER A 502 9.89 14.78 -2.27
N THR A 503 9.97 13.87 -3.25
CA THR A 503 8.82 13.40 -4.03
C THR A 503 8.08 12.25 -3.34
N GLU A 504 8.62 11.70 -2.26
CA GLU A 504 8.09 10.52 -1.58
C GLU A 504 6.96 10.86 -0.60
N THR A 505 6.87 12.12 -0.15
CA THR A 505 5.89 12.56 0.84
C THR A 505 4.89 13.56 0.25
N CYS A 506 3.66 13.56 0.78
CA CYS A 506 2.69 14.60 0.45
C CYS A 506 2.92 15.93 1.20
N PHE A 507 4.13 16.19 1.71
CA PHE A 507 4.39 17.33 2.59
C PHE A 507 4.09 18.68 1.94
N LEU A 508 4.47 18.90 0.68
CA LEU A 508 4.16 20.15 -0.02
C LEU A 508 2.65 20.43 -0.03
N GLU A 509 1.87 19.40 -0.33
CA GLU A 509 0.42 19.47 -0.41
C GLU A 509 -0.20 19.81 0.96
N TYR A 510 0.24 19.10 1.99
CA TYR A 510 -0.14 19.36 3.38
C TYR A 510 0.25 20.78 3.81
N PHE A 511 1.51 21.16 3.57
CA PHE A 511 2.09 22.39 4.05
C PHE A 511 1.42 23.61 3.45
N VAL A 512 1.17 23.63 2.14
CA VAL A 512 0.46 24.74 1.49
C VAL A 512 -0.96 24.90 2.04
N ARG A 513 -1.69 23.79 2.27
CA ARG A 513 -3.03 23.85 2.90
C ARG A 513 -2.95 24.33 4.34
N TYR A 514 -1.97 23.84 5.10
CA TYR A 514 -1.77 24.26 6.48
C TYR A 514 -1.39 25.74 6.58
N LEU A 515 -0.51 26.25 5.73
CA LEU A 515 -0.12 27.67 5.73
C LEU A 515 -1.31 28.59 5.45
N LYS A 516 -2.24 28.19 4.57
CA LYS A 516 -3.50 28.91 4.37
C LYS A 516 -4.33 28.91 5.66
N HIS A 517 -4.48 27.75 6.29
CA HIS A 517 -5.20 27.66 7.56
C HIS A 517 -4.53 28.47 8.69
N LEU A 518 -3.20 28.42 8.82
CA LEU A 518 -2.42 29.21 9.78
C LEU A 518 -2.58 30.71 9.56
N ARG A 519 -2.58 31.13 8.29
CA ARG A 519 -2.86 32.53 7.94
C ARG A 519 -4.28 32.89 8.39
N ASP A 520 -5.27 32.04 8.16
CA ASP A 520 -6.67 32.37 8.44
C ASP A 520 -6.98 32.31 9.95
N ASP A 521 -6.38 31.38 10.71
CA ASP A 521 -6.56 31.20 12.16
C ASP A 521 -5.27 31.48 12.96
N TRP A 522 -4.80 32.72 12.88
CA TRP A 522 -3.56 33.15 13.53
C TRP A 522 -3.67 33.17 15.06
N GLU A 523 -4.82 33.60 15.59
CA GLU A 523 -5.04 33.69 17.04
C GLU A 523 -5.24 32.32 17.66
N GLY A 524 -5.95 31.40 16.98
CA GLY A 524 -6.04 30.00 17.40
C GLY A 524 -4.66 29.36 17.55
N PHE A 525 -3.76 29.61 16.59
CA PHE A 525 -2.37 29.16 16.68
C PHE A 525 -1.63 29.75 17.89
N ARG A 526 -1.78 31.06 18.16
CA ARG A 526 -1.16 31.73 19.33
C ARG A 526 -1.63 31.11 20.64
N MET A 527 -2.94 30.88 20.78
CA MET A 527 -3.55 30.26 21.95
C MET A 527 -3.03 28.84 22.17
N VAL A 528 -2.91 28.03 21.11
CA VAL A 528 -2.33 26.68 21.19
C VAL A 528 -0.88 26.73 21.68
N CYS A 529 -0.06 27.63 21.13
CA CYS A 529 1.34 27.78 21.53
C CYS A 529 1.47 28.17 23.01
N GLN A 530 0.64 29.10 23.50
CA GLN A 530 0.60 29.51 24.90
C GLN A 530 0.18 28.37 25.83
N LYS A 531 -0.87 27.61 25.47
CA LYS A 531 -1.35 26.47 26.26
C LYS A 531 -0.25 25.40 26.38
N ILE A 532 0.39 25.03 25.26
CA ILE A 532 1.41 23.96 25.24
C ILE A 532 2.70 24.40 25.97
N ASP A 533 3.15 25.65 25.80
CA ASP A 533 4.28 26.16 26.58
C ASP A 533 3.98 26.26 28.08
N GLY A 534 2.73 26.57 28.43
CA GLY A 534 2.25 26.63 29.82
C GLY A 534 2.30 25.28 30.53
N SER A 535 1.94 24.18 29.86
CA SER A 535 2.03 22.84 30.45
C SER A 535 3.45 22.38 30.67
N ASP A 536 4.36 22.70 29.73
CA ASP A 536 5.77 22.32 29.80
C ASP A 536 6.45 23.02 30.99
N ARG A 537 6.08 24.27 31.28
CA ARG A 537 6.66 25.06 32.40
C ARG A 537 6.12 24.68 33.77
N CYS A 538 4.88 24.20 33.88
CA CYS A 538 4.24 23.97 35.17
C CYS A 538 4.39 22.56 35.75
N LYS A 539 4.94 21.56 35.03
CA LYS A 539 4.72 20.12 35.34
C LYS A 539 3.23 19.79 35.57
N LEU A 540 2.32 20.67 35.15
CA LEU A 540 0.89 20.41 35.06
C LEU A 540 0.73 19.61 33.77
N SER A 541 0.97 18.30 33.94
CA SER A 541 0.40 17.22 33.15
C SER A 541 -0.91 17.69 32.52
N TRP A 542 -1.04 17.62 31.18
CA TRP A 542 -2.34 17.56 30.52
C TRP A 542 -3.03 16.30 31.03
N LYS A 543 -3.54 16.36 32.25
CA LYS A 543 -4.41 15.33 32.78
C LYS A 543 -5.63 15.42 31.91
N ILE A 544 -5.71 14.51 30.94
CA ILE A 544 -6.99 14.07 30.41
C ILE A 544 -7.84 13.86 31.66
N SER A 545 -8.80 14.76 31.85
CA SER A 545 -9.65 14.71 33.03
C SER A 545 -10.51 13.45 32.92
N GLN A 546 -11.05 12.92 34.02
CA GLN A 546 -12.14 11.93 33.94
C GLN A 546 -13.25 12.41 32.99
N LYS A 547 -13.43 13.73 32.90
CA LYS A 547 -14.31 14.39 31.95
C LYS A 547 -13.95 14.13 30.48
N ASP A 548 -12.67 14.10 30.13
CA ASP A 548 -12.21 13.92 28.74
C ASP A 548 -12.34 12.45 28.31
N ASP A 549 -12.07 11.50 29.22
CA ASP A 549 -12.33 10.08 28.97
C ASP A 549 -13.82 9.82 28.78
N GLN A 550 -14.65 10.42 29.64
CA GLN A 550 -16.11 10.32 29.50
C GLN A 550 -16.63 10.98 28.22
N LEU A 551 -16.03 12.09 27.77
CA LEU A 551 -16.36 12.69 26.47
C LEU A 551 -16.00 11.80 25.29
N LEU A 552 -14.84 11.11 25.34
CA LEU A 552 -14.46 10.16 24.30
C LEU A 552 -15.43 8.98 24.25
N ASP A 553 -15.75 8.39 25.40
CA ASP A 553 -16.70 7.29 25.49
C ASP A 553 -18.09 7.71 24.99
N ASN A 554 -18.59 8.89 25.39
CA ASN A 554 -19.86 9.43 24.93
C ASN A 554 -19.88 9.62 23.40
N LEU A 555 -18.84 10.20 22.81
CA LEU A 555 -18.74 10.38 21.35
C LEU A 555 -18.70 9.05 20.61
N ARG A 556 -18.06 8.04 21.21
CA ARG A 556 -18.06 6.68 20.67
C ARG A 556 -19.46 6.05 20.76
N GLU A 557 -20.14 6.18 21.89
CA GLU A 557 -21.51 5.70 22.09
C GLU A 557 -22.51 6.38 21.15
N GLU A 558 -22.40 7.69 20.96
CA GLU A 558 -23.19 8.47 19.99
C GLU A 558 -22.99 7.94 18.57
N LEU A 559 -21.75 7.61 18.19
CA LEU A 559 -21.46 6.96 16.92
C LEU A 559 -22.29 5.69 16.80
N GLN A 560 -22.17 4.74 17.75
CA GLN A 560 -22.89 3.46 17.72
C GLN A 560 -24.43 3.60 17.75
N GLN A 561 -24.96 4.61 18.43
CA GLN A 561 -26.41 4.84 18.53
C GLN A 561 -27.03 5.37 17.24
N SER A 562 -26.25 6.04 16.38
CA SER A 562 -26.77 6.59 15.11
C SER A 562 -27.29 5.52 14.13
N LEU A 563 -26.87 4.25 14.27
CA LEU A 563 -27.44 3.09 13.54
C LEU A 563 -28.92 2.83 13.85
N CYS A 564 -29.34 3.01 15.10
CA CYS A 564 -30.69 2.68 15.54
C CYS A 564 -31.73 3.67 15.00
N ALA A 565 -31.35 4.94 14.80
CA ALA A 565 -32.22 5.95 14.21
C ALA A 565 -32.41 5.77 12.69
N SER A 566 -31.37 5.32 11.97
CA SER A 566 -31.43 5.17 10.51
C SER A 566 -32.23 3.95 10.03
N ARG A 567 -32.48 2.95 10.89
CA ARG A 567 -33.30 1.75 10.56
C ARG A 567 -34.80 1.91 10.86
N GLY A 568 -35.24 3.06 11.39
CA GLY A 568 -36.62 3.28 11.86
C GLY A 568 -37.67 3.61 10.80
N SER A 569 -37.35 3.61 9.49
CA SER A 569 -38.32 4.01 8.45
C SER A 569 -38.18 3.21 7.15
N VAL A 570 -38.33 1.89 7.23
CA VAL A 570 -38.87 1.11 6.08
C VAL A 570 -39.84 0.08 6.63
N SER A 571 -41.13 0.40 6.49
CA SER A 571 -42.24 -0.50 6.77
C SER A 571 -42.08 -1.78 5.96
N THR A 572 -42.13 -2.90 6.67
CA THR A 572 -42.13 -4.26 6.15
C THR A 572 -43.24 -4.49 5.12
N SER A 573 -42.87 -4.82 3.88
CA SER A 573 -43.72 -5.62 2.99
C SER A 573 -42.91 -6.81 2.46
N SER A 574 -43.23 -7.97 3.01
CA SER A 574 -42.75 -9.30 2.67
C SER A 574 -43.07 -9.68 1.22
N HIS A 575 -42.07 -10.00 0.41
CA HIS A 575 -42.21 -10.94 -0.72
C HIS A 575 -40.95 -11.79 -0.90
N SER A 576 -41.18 -13.03 -1.30
CA SER A 576 -40.32 -14.21 -1.28
C SER A 576 -39.22 -14.24 -2.33
N GLY A 577 -38.11 -14.90 -2.00
CA GLY A 577 -37.33 -15.79 -2.88
C GLY A 577 -36.87 -15.26 -4.24
N GLY A 578 -35.58 -14.93 -4.37
CA GLY A 578 -34.92 -14.70 -5.66
C GLY A 578 -33.41 -14.71 -5.53
N SER A 579 -32.77 -15.66 -6.23
CA SER A 579 -31.33 -15.78 -6.43
C SER A 579 -30.77 -14.51 -7.10
N VAL A 580 -29.67 -13.96 -6.59
CA VAL A 580 -28.97 -12.82 -7.22
C VAL A 580 -28.09 -13.35 -8.35
N THR A 581 -28.62 -13.34 -9.57
CA THR A 581 -27.83 -13.31 -10.80
C THR A 581 -27.35 -11.89 -11.04
N ILE A 582 -26.04 -11.70 -11.17
CA ILE A 582 -25.45 -10.49 -11.75
C ILE A 582 -25.89 -10.48 -13.23
N VAL A 583 -26.79 -9.56 -13.58
CA VAL A 583 -27.26 -9.37 -14.96
C VAL A 583 -26.37 -8.31 -15.60
N ASP A 584 -25.68 -8.69 -16.67
CA ASP A 584 -25.06 -7.77 -17.63
C ASP A 584 -26.14 -6.84 -18.25
N PRO A 585 -25.89 -5.53 -18.39
CA PRO A 585 -26.77 -4.71 -19.21
C PRO A 585 -26.49 -4.99 -20.69
N GLU A 586 -27.46 -5.60 -21.37
CA GLU A 586 -27.48 -5.72 -22.84
C GLU A 586 -27.57 -4.33 -23.53
N PRO A 587 -27.09 -4.20 -24.78
CA PRO A 587 -26.93 -2.92 -25.47
C PRO A 587 -28.26 -2.44 -26.08
N ALA A 588 -28.77 -1.29 -25.65
CA ALA A 588 -29.90 -0.65 -26.30
C ALA A 588 -29.48 0.07 -27.61
N PRO A 589 -30.35 0.07 -28.64
CA PRO A 589 -29.97 0.32 -30.04
C PRO A 589 -29.75 1.79 -30.38
N CYS A 590 -28.86 2.00 -31.36
CA CYS A 590 -28.51 3.27 -31.97
C CYS A 590 -29.73 4.03 -32.54
N LEU A 591 -29.88 5.29 -32.14
CA LEU A 591 -30.66 6.30 -32.86
C LEU A 591 -29.82 7.57 -33.01
N GLN A 592 -29.32 7.82 -34.23
CA GLN A 592 -28.96 9.16 -34.73
C GLN A 592 -30.26 9.99 -34.92
N PRO A 593 -30.28 11.34 -34.89
CA PRO A 593 -29.42 12.28 -35.67
C PRO A 593 -29.03 13.54 -34.84
N SER A 594 -28.31 14.59 -35.26
CA SER A 594 -28.04 15.19 -36.57
C SER A 594 -26.85 16.16 -36.43
N LEU A 595 -26.14 16.32 -37.54
CA LEU A 595 -25.01 17.22 -37.81
C LEU A 595 -25.28 18.71 -37.48
N CYS A 596 -24.28 19.40 -36.96
CA CYS A 596 -23.88 20.75 -37.37
C CYS A 596 -22.43 21.03 -36.95
N LEU A 597 -21.50 20.91 -37.91
CA LEU A 597 -20.17 21.54 -37.86
C LEU A 597 -20.30 23.04 -38.20
N PRO A 598 -19.30 23.84 -37.82
CA PRO A 598 -18.54 24.50 -38.87
C PRO A 598 -17.04 24.25 -38.81
N SER A 599 -16.49 24.32 -40.02
CA SER A 599 -15.15 23.99 -40.50
C SER A 599 -14.07 25.00 -40.11
N GLY A 600 -12.80 24.57 -40.05
CA GLY A 600 -11.65 25.47 -39.94
C GLY A 600 -10.27 24.83 -39.80
N SER A 601 -9.78 24.23 -40.90
CA SER A 601 -8.36 24.24 -41.34
C SER A 601 -7.30 23.38 -40.62
N ALA A 602 -6.70 22.47 -41.39
CA ALA A 602 -5.52 21.68 -41.08
C ALA A 602 -4.21 22.43 -41.37
N THR A 603 -3.20 22.30 -40.50
CA THR A 603 -1.77 22.37 -40.83
C THR A 603 -0.92 21.55 -39.85
N ALA A 604 0.18 21.02 -40.38
CA ALA A 604 0.96 19.88 -39.90
C ALA A 604 1.99 20.16 -38.78
N LEU A 605 2.32 19.07 -38.06
CA LEU A 605 3.63 18.65 -37.51
C LEU A 605 4.69 19.71 -37.18
N ALA A 606 5.01 19.88 -35.88
CA ALA A 606 6.38 19.91 -35.35
C ALA A 606 6.42 19.94 -33.80
N SER A 607 7.34 19.13 -33.24
CA SER A 607 8.03 19.27 -31.93
C SER A 607 7.19 19.37 -30.64
N THR A 608 7.17 18.26 -29.90
CA THR A 608 6.75 18.10 -28.50
C THR A 608 7.76 18.70 -27.51
N PRO A 609 7.34 19.59 -26.59
CA PRO A 609 8.06 19.86 -25.33
C PRO A 609 7.55 18.95 -24.20
N PRO A 610 8.31 18.78 -23.09
CA PRO A 610 7.90 17.91 -21.99
C PRO A 610 6.67 18.49 -21.28
N LEU A 611 5.69 17.63 -21.03
CA LEU A 611 4.39 17.96 -20.46
C LEU A 611 4.56 18.50 -19.02
N ARG A 612 4.06 19.72 -18.82
CA ARG A 612 3.88 20.37 -17.51
C ARG A 612 2.99 19.50 -16.62
N LEU A 613 3.49 19.12 -15.45
CA LEU A 613 2.70 18.60 -14.35
C LEU A 613 2.06 19.80 -13.61
N VAL A 614 0.79 20.05 -13.93
CA VAL A 614 -0.14 21.03 -13.33
C VAL A 614 0.04 22.50 -13.75
N ASP A 615 -1.00 23.05 -14.39
CA ASP A 615 -1.10 24.46 -14.80
C ASP A 615 -1.89 25.25 -13.73
N TYR A 616 -1.18 25.96 -12.86
CA TYR A 616 -1.79 26.89 -11.88
C TYR A 616 -1.92 28.30 -12.48
N GLY A 617 -2.44 28.38 -13.71
CA GLY A 617 -2.65 29.63 -14.44
C GLY A 617 -4.11 30.07 -14.40
N SER A 618 -4.52 30.74 -13.33
CA SER A 618 -5.60 31.74 -13.43
C SER A 618 -5.17 32.96 -12.63
N SER A 619 -4.67 33.94 -13.39
CA SER A 619 -4.15 35.22 -12.93
C SER A 619 -5.23 36.28 -13.16
N GLU A 620 -5.55 37.06 -12.13
CA GLU A 620 -5.87 38.48 -12.32
C GLU A 620 -4.59 39.24 -11.98
N GLU A 621 -4.02 39.88 -13.00
CA GLU A 621 -2.79 40.68 -12.93
C GLU A 621 -3.08 42.05 -12.29
N SER A 622 -2.17 42.51 -11.44
CA SER A 622 -1.91 43.94 -11.27
C SER A 622 -0.46 44.17 -10.83
N GLU A 623 0.07 45.27 -11.33
CA GLU A 623 1.48 45.53 -11.60
C GLU A 623 2.31 45.93 -10.37
N THR A 624 3.61 45.95 -10.63
CA THR A 624 4.80 46.19 -9.81
C THR A 624 4.84 47.51 -9.04
N GLU A 625 5.45 47.49 -7.84
CA GLU A 625 6.31 48.58 -7.39
C GLU A 625 7.59 48.02 -6.73
N ASP A 626 8.72 48.43 -7.33
CA ASP A 626 10.09 48.29 -6.83
C ASP A 626 10.27 49.11 -5.54
N GLY A 627 11.01 48.56 -4.58
CA GLY A 627 11.36 49.25 -3.35
C GLY A 627 12.63 48.69 -2.73
N ASP A 628 13.74 49.34 -3.03
CA ASP A 628 15.09 49.03 -2.56
C ASP A 628 15.21 48.86 -1.04
N LEU A 629 15.88 47.78 -0.63
CA LEU A 629 16.45 47.61 0.71
C LEU A 629 17.81 48.31 0.79
N PRO A 630 18.15 48.92 1.94
CA PRO A 630 19.54 48.99 2.38
C PRO A 630 19.80 48.06 3.55
N LEU A 631 20.73 47.14 3.33
CA LEU A 631 21.48 46.40 4.34
C LEU A 631 22.30 47.38 5.20
N GLY A 632 22.21 47.25 6.52
CA GLY A 632 23.07 47.95 7.48
C GLY A 632 23.20 47.15 8.77
N LEU A 633 24.27 46.36 8.88
CA LEU A 633 24.72 45.72 10.11
C LEU A 633 25.31 46.76 11.04
N THR A 634 24.80 46.87 12.27
CA THR A 634 25.62 47.26 13.44
C THR A 634 25.12 46.58 14.70
N GLN A 635 26.05 45.88 15.33
CA GLN A 635 25.97 45.23 16.63
C GLN A 635 26.38 46.26 17.71
N ASP A 636 25.51 46.58 18.67
CA ASP A 636 25.95 46.84 20.06
C ASP A 636 24.80 46.93 21.08
N ARG A 637 25.01 46.17 22.18
CA ARG A 637 24.72 46.45 23.61
C ARG A 637 23.29 46.63 24.14
N LEU A 638 22.89 45.59 24.88
CA LEU A 638 22.34 45.57 26.24
C LEU A 638 22.06 46.94 26.88
N HIS A 639 20.78 47.32 27.01
CA HIS A 639 20.25 47.94 28.21
C HIS A 639 18.79 47.50 28.44
N SER A 640 18.54 47.15 29.70
CA SER A 640 17.26 46.78 30.29
C SER A 640 16.41 48.04 30.43
N ASP A 641 15.21 48.06 29.86
CA ASP A 641 14.13 48.88 30.37
C ASP A 641 12.76 48.25 30.10
N SER A 642 11.96 48.23 31.15
CA SER A 642 10.66 47.58 31.26
C SER A 642 9.58 48.37 30.54
N VAL A 643 8.99 47.82 29.48
CA VAL A 643 7.71 48.31 28.93
C VAL A 643 6.93 47.13 28.34
N VAL A 644 5.81 46.80 29.00
CA VAL A 644 4.65 46.00 28.56
C VAL A 644 4.94 44.89 27.52
N HIS A 645 5.36 43.72 27.99
CA HIS A 645 5.41 42.51 27.15
C HIS A 645 4.00 42.03 26.81
N THR A 646 3.60 42.15 25.55
CA THR A 646 2.76 41.14 24.90
C THR A 646 3.45 39.79 25.09
N LEU A 647 2.93 38.94 25.98
CA LEU A 647 3.49 37.62 26.29
C LEU A 647 3.32 36.68 25.09
N ASN A 648 4.18 36.81 24.09
CA ASN A 648 4.28 35.83 23.02
C ASN A 648 4.89 34.54 23.59
N SER A 649 4.32 33.41 23.19
CA SER A 649 4.81 32.08 23.56
C SER A 649 6.17 31.82 22.88
N HIS A 650 7.08 31.14 23.59
CA HIS A 650 8.39 30.76 23.05
C HIS A 650 8.27 29.83 21.84
N SER A 651 7.32 28.88 21.87
CA SER A 651 7.00 28.02 20.72
C SER A 651 6.45 28.81 19.53
N PHE A 652 5.67 29.85 19.78
CA PHE A 652 5.14 30.74 18.73
C PHE A 652 6.28 31.46 18.01
N ASP A 653 7.17 32.14 18.76
CA ASP A 653 8.29 32.88 18.17
C ASP A 653 9.24 31.96 17.39
N ARG A 654 9.56 30.77 17.93
CA ARG A 654 10.39 29.76 17.23
C ARG A 654 9.75 29.26 15.95
N THR A 655 8.43 29.05 15.94
CA THR A 655 7.71 28.62 14.73
C THR A 655 7.82 29.67 13.63
N VAL A 656 7.57 30.94 13.95
CA VAL A 656 7.63 32.00 12.94
C VAL A 656 9.06 32.22 12.45
N MET A 657 10.07 32.12 13.33
CA MET A 657 11.47 32.15 12.91
C MET A 657 11.82 31.01 11.95
N CYS A 658 11.45 29.77 12.28
CA CYS A 658 11.68 28.60 11.43
C CYS A 658 11.06 28.78 10.03
N LEU A 659 9.80 29.27 9.96
CA LEU A 659 9.13 29.56 8.69
C LEU A 659 9.80 30.70 7.89
N THR A 660 10.35 31.70 8.59
CA THR A 660 11.07 32.82 7.97
C THR A 660 12.38 32.35 7.36
N GLU A 661 13.15 31.53 8.09
CA GLU A 661 14.39 30.93 7.58
C GLU A 661 14.12 30.02 6.38
N LEU A 662 13.06 29.19 6.46
CA LEU A 662 12.61 28.36 5.35
C LEU A 662 12.31 29.20 4.11
N ARG A 663 11.57 30.31 4.26
CA ARG A 663 11.28 31.25 3.15
C ARG A 663 12.55 31.77 2.49
N VAL A 664 13.54 32.19 3.29
CA VAL A 664 14.82 32.71 2.79
C VAL A 664 15.54 31.65 1.96
N VAL A 665 15.60 30.41 2.45
CA VAL A 665 16.28 29.31 1.74
C VAL A 665 15.55 28.92 0.46
N VAL A 666 14.22 28.75 0.51
CA VAL A 666 13.40 28.44 -0.68
C VAL A 666 13.52 29.56 -1.72
N THR A 667 13.53 30.83 -1.31
CA THR A 667 13.74 31.97 -2.22
C THR A 667 15.09 31.89 -2.92
N ARG A 668 16.16 31.55 -2.17
CA ARG A 668 17.51 31.38 -2.73
C ARG A 668 17.58 30.23 -3.73
N LEU A 669 16.91 29.10 -3.46
CA LEU A 669 16.87 27.95 -4.35
C LEU A 669 16.05 28.24 -5.62
N GLN A 670 14.89 28.88 -5.48
CA GLN A 670 14.05 29.30 -6.60
C GLN A 670 14.80 30.26 -7.55
N ARG A 671 15.51 31.26 -7.01
CA ARG A 671 16.34 32.21 -7.79
C ARG A 671 17.46 31.52 -8.58
N ARG A 672 17.94 30.37 -8.09
CA ARG A 672 18.99 29.56 -8.73
C ARG A 672 18.43 28.42 -9.59
N SER A 673 17.10 28.33 -9.77
CA SER A 673 16.43 27.20 -10.43
C SER A 673 16.82 25.82 -9.87
N LEU A 674 17.09 25.74 -8.56
CA LEU A 674 17.47 24.51 -7.87
C LEU A 674 16.31 23.88 -7.08
N PHE A 675 15.14 24.53 -7.08
CA PHE A 675 13.96 24.03 -6.41
C PHE A 675 13.13 23.18 -7.39
N PRO A 676 12.67 21.97 -7.01
CA PRO A 676 12.14 20.99 -7.96
C PRO A 676 10.80 21.38 -8.61
N TYR A 677 10.11 22.40 -8.09
CA TYR A 677 8.83 22.88 -8.61
C TYR A 677 8.72 24.41 -8.52
N ASN A 678 7.62 24.98 -9.02
CA ASN A 678 7.38 26.42 -8.94
C ASN A 678 6.97 26.84 -7.51
N ALA A 679 7.90 27.41 -6.74
CA ALA A 679 7.65 27.83 -5.36
C ALA A 679 6.86 29.13 -5.20
N THR A 680 6.41 29.80 -6.28
CA THR A 680 5.88 31.18 -6.20
C THR A 680 4.70 31.29 -5.23
N SER A 681 3.73 30.38 -5.30
CA SER A 681 2.57 30.39 -4.40
C SER A 681 2.95 30.09 -2.94
N LEU A 682 3.90 29.19 -2.73
CA LEU A 682 4.43 28.86 -1.40
C LEU A 682 5.14 30.07 -0.78
N LEU A 683 6.00 30.75 -1.54
CA LEU A 683 6.71 31.95 -1.10
C LEU A 683 5.75 33.10 -0.77
N LYS A 684 4.68 33.28 -1.55
CA LYS A 684 3.62 34.25 -1.25
C LYS A 684 2.96 33.97 0.12
N LEU A 685 2.60 32.72 0.40
CA LEU A 685 1.99 32.33 1.68
C LEU A 685 2.94 32.56 2.86
N LEU A 686 4.21 32.15 2.73
CA LEU A 686 5.22 32.37 3.77
C LEU A 686 5.43 33.87 4.06
N THR A 687 5.42 34.71 3.01
CA THR A 687 5.54 36.17 3.16
C THR A 687 4.33 36.76 3.90
N GLN A 688 3.11 36.27 3.62
CA GLN A 688 1.90 36.70 4.34
C GLN A 688 1.96 36.34 5.82
N ILE A 689 2.49 35.17 6.17
CA ILE A 689 2.66 34.75 7.57
C ILE A 689 3.67 35.63 8.31
N GLU A 690 4.78 35.98 7.66
CA GLU A 690 5.78 36.90 8.23
C GLU A 690 5.21 38.31 8.46
N ALA A 691 4.40 38.82 7.51
CA ALA A 691 3.72 40.10 7.66
C ALA A 691 2.76 40.12 8.86
N LYS A 692 2.03 39.02 9.12
CA LYS A 692 1.15 38.91 10.30
C LYS A 692 1.89 39.02 11.62
N ARG A 693 3.15 38.59 11.71
CA ARG A 693 3.99 38.81 12.90
C ARG A 693 4.23 40.30 13.15
N CYS A 694 4.56 41.05 12.10
CA CYS A 694 4.85 42.48 12.19
C CYS A 694 3.62 43.27 12.64
N CYS A 695 2.43 42.95 12.12
CA CYS A 695 1.18 43.57 12.53
C CYS A 695 0.73 43.20 13.96
N SER A 696 1.24 42.10 14.52
CA SER A 696 0.90 41.62 15.87
C SER A 696 1.76 42.24 16.99
N GLN A 697 2.81 42.99 16.63
CA GLN A 697 3.74 43.65 17.55
C GLN A 697 3.40 45.14 17.79
N HIS A 698 2.45 45.67 17.02
CA HIS A 698 1.81 46.98 17.21
C HIS A 698 0.44 46.79 17.83
#